data_AF-A0A2D4NZY1-F1
#
_entry.id   AF-A0A2D4NZY1-F1
#
_cell.length_a   1.000
_cell.length_b   1.000
_cell.length_c   1.000
_cell.angle_alpha   90.00
_cell.angle_beta   90.00
_cell.angle_gamma   90.00
#
_symmetry.space_group_name_H-M   'P 1'
#
loop_
_entity.id
_entity.type
_entity.pdbx_description
1 polymer ?
#
loop_
_entity_poly.entity_id
_entity_poly.type
_entity_poly.pdbx_seq_one_letter_code
_entity_poly.pdbx_strand_id
1 'polypeptide(L)'
;METSYVPSAYLTEIQQLLQALSTLEDFLISSTLQGKDYENLVRKEDDLKKIKDTIERYSNQIEIIQNKKPAVLKSATHGESMKIEEKLTQLTSQWEKVNKIHWDQQAKFDKSLEKLRNFHHDMKNFNLWLTEIEQTLAKIRVETGDPNVSKSKQYIQDLQNDIERQQAVIRNLNIDGDKIIQQSPATDASILREQLDGLNFRWKEICRQLAERKKRFDEEQHFLAELQHNFNKFVLWLNEASTVVSIPDESGNEYQLKATLQKVKLTMEELPSHKGILNQLNEAGGKALSSASLTPEAKHNLDSRLKEANHRWIKVSKDLPEKEKEIEYMLNNLNQFEQQLTQLRLWLTPIKDQLVLYNQVDQPGTFDIKGIEATVKCKQPDVEGILSKGRHLYKEKPATQPVMKKLEDLNTDWKTVNHLIQALKEKPRSAVPAESFGAETLVSKETTISKQEMPSSLLLEIPALADFNKAWADLNGWLLGRVIQFHIVTIGDLDEINDMVIKQKATLQDLEQRRPQLEELITTAQNLKNKTSNQEARTIITDQIEKIQNQWDEVQGQIQNRRQQLHEMLKDSTQWLEAKQEAEQILECAKMKVGTWKEISYTVEELKKQNAELKQFAKELRQWHINVDVVNDLALKLLRDYSTDDTRKVQIMTNNINDAWSTINNSVGEREASLEAALRLLQEFYLDLEQFLAWLTEAETTANILQDATCKERIVEDAQGVQELMRQWQELQKEIETHTDIFHSLDENGQKILRSLEGSDDGALLQRRLDNMNFRWSELRKKSLNIRSHLEASSDQWRRLHLSLQELLAWLQLKEDELKQQAPIGGD
;
A
#
# COMPACT_ATOMS: atom_id res chain seq x y z
N MET A 1 -57.14 80.03 -18.61
CA MET A 1 -55.86 80.76 -18.41
C MET A 1 -54.76 79.86 -18.92
N GLU A 2 -53.92 80.33 -19.82
CA GLU A 2 -52.73 79.59 -20.22
C GLU A 2 -51.67 79.75 -19.13
N THR A 3 -51.11 78.65 -18.64
CA THR A 3 -49.93 78.70 -17.76
C THR A 3 -48.74 79.08 -18.62
N SER A 4 -48.32 80.35 -18.55
CA SER A 4 -47.14 80.83 -19.25
C SER A 4 -45.88 80.14 -18.70
N TYR A 5 -45.39 79.14 -19.44
CA TYR A 5 -44.17 78.43 -19.11
C TYR A 5 -42.97 79.30 -19.48
N VAL A 6 -42.29 79.86 -18.47
CA VAL A 6 -41.14 80.73 -18.66
C VAL A 6 -39.87 79.87 -18.88
N PRO A 7 -39.17 80.00 -20.03
CA PRO A 7 -38.00 79.16 -20.35
C PRO A 7 -36.87 79.22 -19.31
N SER A 8 -36.63 80.39 -18.71
CA SER A 8 -35.60 80.57 -17.68
C SER A 8 -35.94 79.87 -16.34
N ALA A 9 -37.21 79.79 -15.97
CA ALA A 9 -37.65 79.04 -14.80
C ALA A 9 -37.46 77.52 -15.02
N TYR A 10 -37.82 77.02 -16.20
CA TYR A 10 -37.63 75.62 -16.57
C TYR A 10 -36.14 75.22 -16.67
N LEU A 11 -35.28 76.10 -17.22
CA LEU A 11 -33.83 75.91 -17.16
C LEU A 11 -33.30 75.88 -15.71
N THR A 12 -33.93 76.60 -14.79
CA THR A 12 -33.57 76.57 -13.37
C THR A 12 -33.99 75.26 -12.70
N GLU A 13 -35.19 74.73 -13.01
CA GLU A 13 -35.62 73.39 -12.55
C GLU A 13 -34.63 72.31 -13.01
N ILE A 14 -34.23 72.32 -14.29
CA ILE A 14 -33.24 71.38 -14.84
C ILE A 14 -31.88 71.53 -14.13
N GLN A 15 -31.41 72.76 -13.91
CA GLN A 15 -30.12 73.01 -13.27
C GLN A 15 -30.11 72.65 -11.76
N GLN A 16 -31.26 72.69 -11.09
CA GLN A 16 -31.43 72.17 -9.74
C GLN A 16 -31.36 70.63 -9.70
N LEU A 17 -32.02 69.93 -10.64
CA LEU A 17 -31.88 68.46 -10.73
C LEU A 17 -30.46 68.03 -11.09
N LEU A 18 -29.77 68.71 -12.01
CA LEU A 18 -28.35 68.45 -12.31
C LEU A 18 -27.48 68.54 -11.05
N GLN A 19 -27.70 69.54 -10.20
CA GLN A 19 -26.96 69.67 -8.94
C GLN A 19 -27.32 68.56 -7.94
N ALA A 20 -28.60 68.19 -7.85
CA ALA A 20 -29.08 67.12 -6.97
C ALA A 20 -28.56 65.73 -7.39
N LEU A 21 -28.47 65.46 -8.70
CA LEU A 21 -27.86 64.25 -9.24
C LEU A 21 -26.35 64.21 -9.00
N SER A 22 -25.64 65.33 -9.15
CA SER A 22 -24.22 65.42 -8.80
C SER A 22 -23.99 65.05 -7.33
N THR A 23 -24.78 65.62 -6.41
CA THR A 23 -24.68 65.31 -4.97
C THR A 23 -25.02 63.85 -4.65
N LEU A 24 -25.92 63.22 -5.41
CA LEU A 24 -26.22 61.79 -5.28
C LEU A 24 -25.09 60.92 -5.86
N GLU A 25 -24.43 61.35 -6.94
CA GLU A 25 -23.25 60.70 -7.50
C GLU A 25 -22.08 60.74 -6.50
N ASP A 26 -21.81 61.89 -5.89
CA ASP A 26 -20.78 62.06 -4.85
C ASP A 26 -21.04 61.13 -3.65
N PHE A 27 -22.31 60.94 -3.25
CA PHE A 27 -22.68 60.03 -2.17
C PHE A 27 -22.54 58.55 -2.56
N LEU A 28 -22.92 58.17 -3.79
CA LEU A 28 -22.68 56.85 -4.38
C LEU A 28 -21.19 56.50 -4.52
N ILE A 29 -20.35 57.51 -4.71
CA ILE A 29 -18.88 57.40 -4.82
C ILE A 29 -18.20 57.44 -3.44
N SER A 30 -18.94 57.72 -2.36
CA SER A 30 -18.38 57.86 -1.02
C SER A 30 -17.67 56.59 -0.51
N SER A 31 -16.65 56.81 0.32
CA SER A 31 -15.85 55.74 0.94
C SER A 31 -16.68 54.76 1.79
N THR A 32 -17.85 55.18 2.29
CA THR A 32 -18.81 54.31 3.00
C THR A 32 -19.29 53.15 2.13
N LEU A 33 -19.50 53.39 0.83
CA LEU A 33 -19.98 52.38 -0.12
C LEU A 33 -18.81 51.71 -0.86
N GLN A 34 -17.81 52.49 -1.28
CA GLN A 34 -16.62 51.98 -1.99
C GLN A 34 -15.60 51.23 -1.10
N GLY A 35 -15.70 51.33 0.23
CA GLY A 35 -14.90 50.56 1.20
C GLY A 35 -15.11 49.05 1.11
N LYS A 36 -14.39 48.27 1.93
CA LYS A 36 -14.28 46.80 1.79
C LYS A 36 -15.63 46.09 1.69
N ASP A 37 -15.67 44.96 0.98
CA ASP A 37 -16.94 44.32 0.59
C ASP A 37 -17.83 43.92 1.78
N TYR A 38 -17.24 43.48 2.91
CA TYR A 38 -17.98 43.08 4.12
C TYR A 38 -17.90 44.10 5.27
N GLU A 39 -17.39 45.30 5.02
CA GLU A 39 -17.27 46.35 6.02
C GLU A 39 -18.59 47.12 6.20
N ASN A 40 -19.09 47.15 7.45
CA ASN A 40 -20.32 47.86 7.86
C ASN A 40 -21.56 47.49 7.01
N LEU A 41 -21.75 46.21 6.67
CA LEU A 41 -22.81 45.72 5.77
C LEU A 41 -24.22 46.30 6.06
N VAL A 42 -24.66 46.31 7.32
CA VAL A 42 -25.96 46.86 7.72
C VAL A 42 -26.11 48.34 7.33
N ARG A 43 -25.03 49.12 7.47
CA ARG A 43 -25.01 50.54 7.07
C ARG A 43 -24.98 50.70 5.55
N LYS A 44 -24.28 49.82 4.83
CA LYS A 44 -24.30 49.80 3.36
C LYS A 44 -25.72 49.49 2.84
N GLU A 45 -26.43 48.55 3.45
CA GLU A 45 -27.83 48.24 3.14
C GLU A 45 -28.74 49.46 3.36
N ASP A 46 -28.65 50.09 4.53
CA ASP A 46 -29.40 51.30 4.88
C ASP A 46 -29.10 52.47 3.93
N ASP A 47 -27.84 52.71 3.59
CA ASP A 47 -27.43 53.84 2.74
C ASP A 47 -27.77 53.60 1.25
N LEU A 48 -27.66 52.36 0.74
CA LEU A 48 -28.16 51.98 -0.59
C LEU A 48 -29.68 52.13 -0.69
N LYS A 49 -30.42 51.74 0.34
CA LYS A 49 -31.88 51.90 0.40
C LYS A 49 -32.30 53.36 0.33
N LYS A 50 -31.66 54.25 1.09
CA LYS A 50 -31.90 55.72 1.03
C LYS A 50 -31.58 56.32 -0.35
N ILE A 51 -30.56 55.78 -1.03
CA ILE A 51 -30.23 56.15 -2.41
C ILE A 51 -31.36 55.72 -3.35
N LYS A 52 -31.81 54.46 -3.28
CA LYS A 52 -32.92 53.95 -4.08
C LYS A 52 -34.19 54.79 -3.92
N ASP A 53 -34.62 55.07 -2.68
CA ASP A 53 -35.77 55.93 -2.36
C ASP A 53 -35.62 57.36 -2.93
N THR A 54 -34.39 57.80 -3.17
CA THR A 54 -34.05 59.12 -3.74
C THR A 54 -33.94 59.09 -5.26
N ILE A 55 -33.48 57.98 -5.85
CA ILE A 55 -33.56 57.71 -7.29
C ILE A 55 -35.02 57.67 -7.72
N GLU A 56 -35.88 56.90 -7.05
CA GLU A 56 -37.33 56.85 -7.37
C GLU A 56 -37.97 58.25 -7.32
N ARG A 57 -37.58 59.09 -6.34
CA ARG A 57 -38.01 60.49 -6.24
C ARG A 57 -37.54 61.36 -7.42
N TYR A 58 -36.27 61.24 -7.81
CA TYR A 58 -35.72 62.02 -8.93
C TYR A 58 -36.23 61.52 -10.30
N SER A 59 -36.50 60.23 -10.45
CA SER A 59 -37.14 59.66 -11.65
C SER A 59 -38.46 60.36 -11.94
N ASN A 60 -39.33 60.47 -10.93
CA ASN A 60 -40.62 61.14 -11.03
C ASN A 60 -40.47 62.65 -11.37
N GLN A 61 -39.43 63.31 -10.84
CA GLN A 61 -39.15 64.73 -11.13
C GLN A 61 -38.62 64.94 -12.56
N ILE A 62 -37.80 64.01 -13.07
CA ILE A 62 -37.32 64.03 -14.45
C ILE A 62 -38.48 63.77 -15.43
N GLU A 63 -39.39 62.85 -15.11
CA GLU A 63 -40.60 62.61 -15.92
C GLU A 63 -41.49 63.86 -16.00
N ILE A 64 -41.71 64.54 -14.86
CA ILE A 64 -42.45 65.82 -14.82
C ILE A 64 -41.76 66.88 -15.70
N ILE A 65 -40.42 66.96 -15.69
CA ILE A 65 -39.68 67.88 -16.57
C ILE A 65 -39.85 67.50 -18.04
N GLN A 66 -39.67 66.24 -18.42
CA GLN A 66 -39.87 65.80 -19.82
C GLN A 66 -41.30 66.05 -20.31
N ASN A 67 -42.30 65.87 -19.45
CA ASN A 67 -43.70 66.19 -19.75
C ASN A 67 -43.97 67.71 -19.90
N LYS A 68 -43.19 68.58 -19.22
CA LYS A 68 -43.22 70.05 -19.45
C LYS A 68 -42.54 70.46 -20.76
N LYS A 69 -41.51 69.74 -21.24
CA LYS A 69 -40.71 70.08 -22.45
C LYS A 69 -41.55 70.61 -23.64
N PRO A 70 -42.59 69.92 -24.15
CA PRO A 70 -43.34 70.37 -25.34
C PRO A 70 -44.21 71.61 -25.12
N ALA A 71 -44.46 72.03 -23.87
CA ALA A 71 -45.12 73.30 -23.57
C ALA A 71 -44.11 74.45 -23.54
N VAL A 72 -42.95 74.25 -22.89
CA VAL A 72 -41.88 75.26 -22.78
C VAL A 72 -41.25 75.59 -24.14
N LEU A 73 -41.05 74.59 -25.00
CA LEU A 73 -40.48 74.82 -26.33
C LEU A 73 -41.37 75.66 -27.27
N LYS A 74 -42.66 75.86 -26.94
CA LYS A 74 -43.56 76.75 -27.70
C LYS A 74 -43.44 78.22 -27.27
N SER A 75 -42.89 78.50 -26.09
CA SER A 75 -42.68 79.86 -25.56
C SER A 75 -41.21 80.31 -25.59
N ALA A 76 -40.28 79.43 -25.95
CA ALA A 76 -38.84 79.71 -26.01
C ALA A 76 -38.40 80.33 -27.34
N THR A 77 -37.43 81.24 -27.30
CA THR A 77 -36.68 81.64 -28.51
C THR A 77 -35.77 80.51 -28.99
N HIS A 78 -35.36 80.53 -30.26
CA HIS A 78 -34.48 79.49 -30.83
C HIS A 78 -33.18 79.29 -30.02
N GLY A 79 -32.57 80.38 -29.52
CA GLY A 79 -31.37 80.31 -28.68
C GLY A 79 -31.60 79.79 -27.25
N GLU A 80 -32.82 79.87 -26.73
CA GLU A 80 -33.22 79.22 -25.47
C GLU A 80 -33.57 77.74 -25.70
N SER A 81 -34.22 77.42 -26.82
CA SER A 81 -34.51 76.05 -27.23
C SER A 81 -33.24 75.19 -27.27
N MET A 82 -32.17 75.66 -27.93
CA MET A 82 -30.91 74.90 -27.97
C MET A 82 -30.30 74.69 -26.57
N LYS A 83 -30.34 75.70 -25.68
CA LYS A 83 -29.86 75.58 -24.29
C LYS A 83 -30.69 74.63 -23.45
N ILE A 84 -32.01 74.58 -23.68
CA ILE A 84 -32.91 73.62 -23.05
C ILE A 84 -32.56 72.19 -23.50
N GLU A 85 -32.31 71.96 -24.79
CA GLU A 85 -31.98 70.64 -25.30
C GLU A 85 -30.57 70.18 -24.89
N GLU A 86 -29.58 71.08 -24.87
CA GLU A 86 -28.26 70.85 -24.27
C GLU A 86 -28.39 70.41 -22.80
N LYS A 87 -29.15 71.18 -21.99
CA LYS A 87 -29.31 70.90 -20.56
C LYS A 87 -30.14 69.65 -20.25
N LEU A 88 -31.15 69.33 -21.07
CA LEU A 88 -31.89 68.07 -20.98
C LEU A 88 -31.03 66.86 -21.40
N THR A 89 -30.14 67.03 -22.38
CA THR A 89 -29.17 65.99 -22.76
C THR A 89 -28.15 65.76 -21.64
N GLN A 90 -27.65 66.84 -21.03
CA GLN A 90 -26.80 66.76 -19.82
C GLN A 90 -27.53 66.04 -18.66
N LEU A 91 -28.80 66.38 -18.41
CA LEU A 91 -29.61 65.77 -17.36
C LEU A 91 -29.83 64.26 -17.60
N THR A 92 -30.14 63.88 -18.84
CA THR A 92 -30.36 62.48 -19.22
C THR A 92 -29.06 61.67 -19.05
N SER A 93 -27.92 62.19 -19.51
CA SER A 93 -26.63 61.52 -19.37
C SER A 93 -26.17 61.38 -17.91
N GLN A 94 -26.36 62.41 -17.06
CA GLN A 94 -26.08 62.29 -15.62
C GLN A 94 -27.04 61.31 -14.93
N TRP A 95 -28.31 61.30 -15.32
CA TRP A 95 -29.31 60.37 -14.79
C TRP A 95 -28.97 58.90 -15.10
N GLU A 96 -28.61 58.59 -16.34
CA GLU A 96 -28.13 57.28 -16.76
C GLU A 96 -26.88 56.85 -15.99
N LYS A 97 -25.91 57.76 -15.83
CA LYS A 97 -24.66 57.52 -15.08
C LYS A 97 -24.91 57.22 -13.60
N VAL A 98 -25.73 58.03 -12.92
CA VAL A 98 -26.09 57.83 -11.50
C VAL A 98 -26.83 56.51 -11.31
N ASN A 99 -27.79 56.19 -12.18
CA ASN A 99 -28.49 54.90 -12.12
C ASN A 99 -27.53 53.72 -12.34
N LYS A 100 -26.62 53.81 -13.31
CA LYS A 100 -25.63 52.75 -13.54
C LYS A 100 -24.75 52.53 -12.30
N ILE A 101 -24.20 53.59 -11.70
CA ILE A 101 -23.36 53.47 -10.50
C ILE A 101 -24.15 52.84 -9.34
N HIS A 102 -25.41 53.23 -9.14
CA HIS A 102 -26.29 52.59 -8.16
C HIS A 102 -26.52 51.09 -8.43
N TRP A 103 -26.86 50.71 -9.67
CA TRP A 103 -27.05 49.31 -10.03
C TRP A 103 -25.77 48.48 -9.88
N ASP A 104 -24.61 49.02 -10.28
CA ASP A 104 -23.30 48.38 -10.13
C ASP A 104 -22.96 48.16 -8.64
N GLN A 105 -23.23 49.14 -7.76
CA GLN A 105 -23.00 49.01 -6.31
C GLN A 105 -24.01 48.05 -5.63
N GLN A 106 -25.29 48.11 -5.98
CA GLN A 106 -26.33 47.21 -5.47
C GLN A 106 -26.00 45.75 -5.83
N ALA A 107 -25.70 45.49 -7.11
CA ALA A 107 -25.31 44.15 -7.56
C ALA A 107 -24.01 43.65 -6.91
N LYS A 108 -23.06 44.55 -6.60
CA LYS A 108 -21.85 44.22 -5.83
C LYS A 108 -22.18 43.84 -4.38
N PHE A 109 -23.08 44.58 -3.74
CA PHE A 109 -23.52 44.34 -2.36
C PHE A 109 -24.28 43.00 -2.24
N ASP A 110 -25.29 42.76 -3.09
CA ASP A 110 -26.09 41.54 -3.10
C ASP A 110 -25.22 40.29 -3.33
N LYS A 111 -24.29 40.36 -4.30
CA LYS A 111 -23.31 39.30 -4.58
C LYS A 111 -22.31 39.07 -3.44
N SER A 112 -22.11 40.04 -2.55
CA SER A 112 -21.28 39.91 -1.36
C SER A 112 -22.08 39.25 -0.23
N LEU A 113 -23.32 39.69 0.02
CA LEU A 113 -24.22 39.03 0.98
C LEU A 113 -24.46 37.56 0.64
N GLU A 114 -24.68 37.22 -0.63
CA GLU A 114 -24.88 35.84 -1.05
C GLU A 114 -23.66 34.96 -0.73
N LYS A 115 -22.45 35.41 -1.06
CA LYS A 115 -21.20 34.70 -0.70
C LYS A 115 -21.06 34.49 0.80
N LEU A 116 -21.31 35.52 1.60
CA LEU A 116 -21.20 35.45 3.05
C LEU A 116 -22.22 34.46 3.65
N ARG A 117 -23.46 34.48 3.14
CA ARG A 117 -24.51 33.52 3.53
C ARG A 117 -24.13 32.08 3.19
N ASN A 118 -23.61 31.86 1.98
CA ASN A 118 -23.22 30.52 1.52
C ASN A 118 -22.02 29.99 2.31
N PHE A 119 -20.98 30.82 2.53
CA PHE A 119 -19.85 30.49 3.40
C PHE A 119 -20.30 30.10 4.83
N HIS A 120 -21.20 30.87 5.45
CA HIS A 120 -21.72 30.52 6.78
C HIS A 120 -22.58 29.25 6.79
N HIS A 121 -23.28 28.95 5.69
CA HIS A 121 -24.02 27.69 5.53
C HIS A 121 -23.07 26.50 5.46
N ASP A 122 -22.07 26.56 4.59
CA ASP A 122 -21.07 25.51 4.41
C ASP A 122 -20.25 25.29 5.69
N MET A 123 -19.87 26.37 6.37
CA MET A 123 -19.11 26.31 7.63
C MET A 123 -19.93 25.65 8.75
N LYS A 124 -21.25 25.90 8.79
CA LYS A 124 -22.17 25.23 9.71
C LYS A 124 -22.33 23.74 9.38
N ASN A 125 -22.50 23.39 8.11
CA ASN A 125 -22.68 22.01 7.65
C ASN A 125 -21.42 21.17 7.96
N PHE A 126 -20.25 21.70 7.64
CA PHE A 126 -18.96 21.05 7.94
C PHE A 126 -18.75 20.88 9.45
N ASN A 127 -19.09 21.89 10.27
CA ASN A 127 -19.03 21.79 11.74
C ASN A 127 -19.96 20.70 12.31
N LEU A 128 -21.16 20.52 11.75
CA LEU A 128 -22.07 19.43 12.14
C LEU A 128 -21.44 18.06 11.81
N TRP A 129 -20.98 17.87 10.57
CA TRP A 129 -20.34 16.62 10.14
C TRP A 129 -19.10 16.26 10.97
N LEU A 130 -18.21 17.22 11.26
CA LEU A 130 -17.07 17.01 12.16
C LEU A 130 -17.53 16.45 13.53
N THR A 131 -18.63 17.00 14.06
CA THR A 131 -19.16 16.62 15.38
C THR A 131 -19.78 15.22 15.37
N GLU A 132 -20.46 14.83 14.30
CA GLU A 132 -21.03 13.49 14.11
C GLU A 132 -19.93 12.42 13.97
N ILE A 133 -18.88 12.72 13.22
CA ILE A 133 -17.71 11.84 13.05
C ILE A 133 -16.91 11.73 14.35
N GLU A 134 -16.68 12.82 15.08
CA GLU A 134 -16.03 12.79 16.40
C GLU A 134 -16.79 11.92 17.41
N GLN A 135 -18.12 12.03 17.47
CA GLN A 135 -18.96 11.17 18.33
C GLN A 135 -18.89 9.69 17.92
N THR A 136 -18.85 9.42 16.62
CA THR A 136 -18.75 8.04 16.09
C THR A 136 -17.38 7.44 16.39
N LEU A 137 -16.30 8.21 16.17
CA LEU A 137 -14.93 7.85 16.53
C LEU A 137 -14.74 7.63 18.03
N ALA A 138 -15.53 8.32 18.88
CA ALA A 138 -15.53 8.15 20.34
C ALA A 138 -16.27 6.88 20.78
N LYS A 139 -17.47 6.59 20.24
CA LYS A 139 -18.22 5.35 20.56
C LYS A 139 -17.38 4.10 20.27
N ILE A 140 -16.74 4.05 19.09
CA ILE A 140 -15.89 2.93 18.64
C ILE A 140 -14.61 2.78 19.49
N ARG A 141 -14.20 3.80 20.27
CA ARG A 141 -13.11 3.65 21.28
C ARG A 141 -13.57 2.97 22.58
N VAL A 142 -14.87 2.95 22.86
CA VAL A 142 -15.47 2.39 24.10
C VAL A 142 -16.06 1.01 23.84
N GLU A 143 -16.66 0.80 22.67
CA GLU A 143 -17.24 -0.47 22.23
C GLU A 143 -16.16 -1.44 21.69
N THR A 144 -15.16 -1.76 22.52
CA THR A 144 -14.02 -2.65 22.20
C THR A 144 -14.41 -4.13 22.14
N GLY A 145 -15.59 -4.46 21.60
CA GLY A 145 -16.25 -5.76 21.77
C GLY A 145 -17.09 -6.27 20.61
N ASP A 146 -17.03 -5.66 19.41
CA ASP A 146 -17.62 -6.20 18.17
C ASP A 146 -16.49 -6.68 17.23
N PRO A 147 -16.00 -7.92 17.38
CA PRO A 147 -14.75 -8.41 16.76
C PRO A 147 -14.92 -8.81 15.28
N ASN A 148 -15.78 -8.12 14.53
CA ASN A 148 -15.98 -8.41 13.11
C ASN A 148 -15.04 -7.55 12.25
N VAL A 149 -13.90 -8.12 11.89
CA VAL A 149 -12.87 -7.55 11.01
C VAL A 149 -13.47 -6.93 9.74
N SER A 150 -14.51 -7.53 9.16
CA SER A 150 -15.18 -6.99 7.97
C SER A 150 -15.97 -5.71 8.25
N LYS A 151 -16.63 -5.58 9.41
CA LYS A 151 -17.24 -4.31 9.85
C LYS A 151 -16.18 -3.24 10.08
N SER A 152 -15.08 -3.58 10.75
CA SER A 152 -13.97 -2.64 11.03
C SER A 152 -13.33 -2.14 9.73
N LYS A 153 -13.10 -3.03 8.76
CA LYS A 153 -12.62 -2.67 7.41
C LYS A 153 -13.62 -1.76 6.68
N GLN A 154 -14.90 -2.11 6.69
CA GLN A 154 -15.94 -1.31 6.04
C GLN A 154 -16.02 0.09 6.64
N TYR A 155 -16.02 0.21 7.98
CA TYR A 155 -16.02 1.51 8.67
C TYR A 155 -14.79 2.38 8.34
N ILE A 156 -13.60 1.78 8.26
CA ILE A 156 -12.38 2.50 7.86
C ILE A 156 -12.50 2.98 6.40
N GLN A 157 -13.08 2.18 5.51
CA GLN A 157 -13.31 2.56 4.11
C GLN A 157 -14.37 3.65 3.97
N ASP A 158 -15.52 3.53 4.62
CA ASP A 158 -16.61 4.50 4.57
C ASP A 158 -16.15 5.87 5.09
N LEU A 159 -15.43 5.89 6.22
CA LEU A 159 -14.86 7.13 6.76
C LEU A 159 -13.75 7.71 5.86
N GLN A 160 -13.00 6.88 5.14
CA GLN A 160 -12.04 7.39 4.15
C GLN A 160 -12.77 8.05 2.96
N ASN A 161 -13.81 7.39 2.43
CA ASN A 161 -14.64 7.91 1.34
C ASN A 161 -15.29 9.27 1.71
N ASP A 162 -15.76 9.41 2.96
CA ASP A 162 -16.33 10.66 3.44
C ASP A 162 -15.28 11.77 3.67
N ILE A 163 -14.07 11.43 4.13
CA ILE A 163 -12.96 12.40 4.17
C ILE A 163 -12.58 12.86 2.75
N GLU A 164 -12.50 11.96 1.77
CA GLU A 164 -12.20 12.32 0.38
C GLU A 164 -13.25 13.30 -0.21
N ARG A 165 -14.53 13.11 0.13
CA ARG A 165 -15.62 14.05 -0.22
C ARG A 165 -15.46 15.40 0.48
N GLN A 166 -15.22 15.40 1.79
CA GLN A 166 -15.15 16.61 2.61
C GLN A 166 -13.86 17.42 2.38
N GLN A 167 -12.81 16.81 1.84
CA GLN A 167 -11.55 17.49 1.50
C GLN A 167 -11.72 18.62 0.48
N ALA A 168 -12.74 18.54 -0.40
CA ALA A 168 -13.12 19.65 -1.27
C ALA A 168 -13.83 20.78 -0.50
N VAL A 169 -14.70 20.44 0.45
CA VAL A 169 -15.48 21.40 1.26
C VAL A 169 -14.56 22.25 2.13
N ILE A 170 -13.64 21.64 2.88
CA ILE A 170 -12.68 22.40 3.72
C ILE A 170 -11.71 23.24 2.89
N ARG A 171 -11.32 22.78 1.69
CA ARG A 171 -10.51 23.59 0.76
C ARG A 171 -11.27 24.86 0.34
N ASN A 172 -12.54 24.72 -0.05
CA ASN A 172 -13.36 25.86 -0.46
C ASN A 172 -13.65 26.81 0.70
N LEU A 173 -13.97 26.28 1.89
CA LEU A 173 -14.12 27.08 3.12
C LEU A 173 -12.89 27.89 3.44
N ASN A 174 -11.69 27.33 3.32
CA ASN A 174 -10.45 28.09 3.52
C ASN A 174 -10.27 29.18 2.46
N ILE A 175 -10.48 28.84 1.19
CA ILE A 175 -10.32 29.75 0.06
C ILE A 175 -11.29 30.95 0.13
N ASP A 176 -12.56 30.73 0.46
CA ASP A 176 -13.55 31.81 0.56
C ASP A 176 -13.53 32.52 1.93
N GLY A 177 -13.18 31.79 3.00
CA GLY A 177 -12.91 32.37 4.32
C GLY A 177 -11.78 33.40 4.27
N ASP A 178 -10.64 33.09 3.66
CA ASP A 178 -9.53 34.05 3.50
C ASP A 178 -9.94 35.31 2.71
N LYS A 179 -10.73 35.17 1.63
CA LYS A 179 -11.26 36.30 0.86
C LYS A 179 -12.18 37.17 1.70
N ILE A 180 -13.06 36.56 2.50
CA ILE A 180 -13.97 37.27 3.40
C ILE A 180 -13.17 38.00 4.47
N ILE A 181 -12.26 37.31 5.17
CA ILE A 181 -11.37 37.84 6.21
C ILE A 181 -10.55 39.05 5.70
N GLN A 182 -9.99 38.98 4.48
CA GLN A 182 -9.30 40.12 3.86
C GLN A 182 -10.21 41.34 3.65
N GLN A 183 -11.46 41.10 3.25
CA GLN A 183 -12.48 42.12 2.96
C GLN A 183 -13.40 42.46 4.15
N SER A 184 -13.08 42.00 5.36
CA SER A 184 -13.81 42.30 6.61
C SER A 184 -13.13 43.39 7.47
N PRO A 185 -13.87 43.96 8.45
CA PRO A 185 -13.28 44.70 9.56
C PRO A 185 -12.33 43.83 10.39
N ALA A 186 -11.37 44.44 11.09
CA ALA A 186 -10.32 43.71 11.82
C ALA A 186 -10.87 42.78 12.93
N THR A 187 -11.92 43.20 13.63
CA THR A 187 -12.58 42.40 14.68
C THR A 187 -13.20 41.12 14.10
N ASP A 188 -14.03 41.26 13.08
CA ASP A 188 -14.75 40.14 12.45
C ASP A 188 -13.77 39.20 11.74
N ALA A 189 -12.77 39.77 11.06
CA ALA A 189 -11.65 39.03 10.46
C ALA A 189 -10.89 38.16 11.47
N SER A 190 -10.75 38.61 12.73
CA SER A 190 -10.11 37.82 13.79
C SER A 190 -11.00 36.68 14.26
N ILE A 191 -12.30 36.93 14.46
CA ILE A 191 -13.27 35.92 14.93
C ILE A 191 -13.46 34.83 13.86
N LEU A 192 -13.60 35.21 12.59
CA LEU A 192 -13.71 34.28 11.47
C LEU A 192 -12.45 33.42 11.32
N ARG A 193 -11.26 33.99 11.53
CA ARG A 193 -10.00 33.24 11.52
C ARG A 193 -9.96 32.21 12.65
N GLU A 194 -10.26 32.60 13.88
CA GLU A 194 -10.29 31.68 15.03
C GLU A 194 -11.27 30.51 14.83
N GLN A 195 -12.46 30.79 14.28
CA GLN A 195 -13.44 29.75 13.94
C GLN A 195 -12.93 28.81 12.84
N LEU A 196 -12.31 29.36 11.78
CA LEU A 196 -11.77 28.58 10.67
C LEU A 196 -10.56 27.74 11.10
N ASP A 197 -9.66 28.28 11.92
CA ASP A 197 -8.52 27.57 12.50
C ASP A 197 -8.99 26.41 13.40
N GLY A 198 -10.02 26.61 14.21
CA GLY A 198 -10.64 25.56 15.04
C GLY A 198 -11.25 24.41 14.22
N LEU A 199 -11.90 24.73 13.09
CA LEU A 199 -12.42 23.70 12.16
C LEU A 199 -11.28 22.96 11.44
N ASN A 200 -10.23 23.67 11.02
CA ASN A 200 -9.03 23.07 10.43
C ASN A 200 -8.27 22.17 11.42
N PHE A 201 -8.24 22.52 12.70
CA PHE A 201 -7.64 21.69 13.75
C PHE A 201 -8.40 20.37 13.93
N ARG A 202 -9.73 20.44 14.09
CA ARG A 202 -10.60 19.25 14.22
C ARG A 202 -10.53 18.35 12.98
N TRP A 203 -10.54 18.95 11.79
CA TRP A 203 -10.30 18.23 10.53
C TRP A 203 -8.97 17.46 10.52
N LYS A 204 -7.85 18.12 10.85
CA LYS A 204 -6.53 17.48 10.93
C LYS A 204 -6.49 16.35 11.95
N GLU A 205 -7.14 16.53 13.09
CA GLU A 205 -7.25 15.52 14.14
C GLU A 205 -8.07 14.29 13.70
N ILE A 206 -9.19 14.48 12.99
CA ILE A 206 -9.96 13.37 12.40
C ILE A 206 -9.13 12.60 11.36
N CYS A 207 -8.45 13.32 10.45
CA CYS A 207 -7.58 12.69 9.45
C CYS A 207 -6.44 11.89 10.08
N ARG A 208 -5.77 12.44 11.11
CA ARG A 208 -4.77 11.73 11.92
C ARG A 208 -5.37 10.48 12.57
N GLN A 209 -6.55 10.61 13.16
CA GLN A 209 -7.26 9.52 13.83
C GLN A 209 -7.77 8.41 12.90
N LEU A 210 -8.05 8.70 11.62
CA LEU A 210 -8.28 7.67 10.60
C LEU A 210 -6.97 6.98 10.24
N ALA A 211 -5.91 7.74 9.92
CA ALA A 211 -4.61 7.19 9.54
C ALA A 211 -4.04 6.25 10.63
N GLU A 212 -4.15 6.62 11.90
CA GLU A 212 -3.75 5.80 13.05
C GLU A 212 -4.65 4.59 13.32
N ARG A 213 -5.91 4.58 12.84
CA ARG A 213 -6.77 3.38 12.88
C ARG A 213 -6.44 2.44 11.71
N LYS A 214 -6.31 2.98 10.49
CA LYS A 214 -5.93 2.25 9.28
C LYS A 214 -4.58 1.56 9.47
N LYS A 215 -3.54 2.32 9.85
CA LYS A 215 -2.21 1.77 10.12
C LYS A 215 -2.23 0.60 11.12
N ARG A 216 -2.89 0.75 12.28
CA ARG A 216 -2.96 -0.33 13.29
C ARG A 216 -3.75 -1.54 12.81
N PHE A 217 -4.80 -1.33 12.01
CA PHE A 217 -5.55 -2.42 11.39
C PHE A 217 -4.67 -3.18 10.39
N ASP A 218 -3.96 -2.47 9.51
CA ASP A 218 -3.06 -3.06 8.51
C ASP A 218 -1.87 -3.80 9.18
N GLU A 219 -1.29 -3.23 10.24
CA GLU A 219 -0.26 -3.88 11.07
C GLU A 219 -0.76 -5.17 11.73
N GLU A 220 -1.98 -5.18 12.29
CA GLU A 220 -2.56 -6.38 12.90
C GLU A 220 -2.96 -7.44 11.85
N GLN A 221 -3.48 -7.03 10.69
CA GLN A 221 -3.76 -7.96 9.59
C GLN A 221 -2.47 -8.59 9.04
N HIS A 222 -1.40 -7.80 8.86
CA HIS A 222 -0.08 -8.33 8.46
C HIS A 222 0.44 -9.33 9.48
N PHE A 223 0.43 -8.98 10.76
CA PHE A 223 0.89 -9.85 11.85
C PHE A 223 0.13 -11.19 11.90
N LEU A 224 -1.20 -11.17 11.73
CA LEU A 224 -2.02 -12.38 11.70
C LEU A 224 -1.75 -13.23 10.44
N ALA A 225 -1.56 -12.59 9.28
CA ALA A 225 -1.22 -13.29 8.03
C ALA A 225 0.18 -13.93 8.07
N GLU A 226 1.16 -13.23 8.64
CA GLU A 226 2.52 -13.73 8.87
C GLU A 226 2.54 -14.90 9.86
N LEU A 227 1.82 -14.77 10.98
CA LEU A 227 1.61 -15.85 11.95
C LEU A 227 1.00 -17.08 11.25
N GLN A 228 -0.05 -16.91 10.45
CA GLN A 228 -0.68 -17.99 9.68
C GLN A 228 0.28 -18.62 8.64
N HIS A 229 1.09 -17.82 7.94
CA HIS A 229 2.08 -18.32 6.98
C HIS A 229 3.15 -19.17 7.66
N ASN A 230 3.77 -18.64 8.71
CA ASN A 230 4.80 -19.34 9.48
C ASN A 230 4.23 -20.62 10.14
N PHE A 231 2.98 -20.59 10.60
CA PHE A 231 2.30 -21.76 11.14
C PHE A 231 2.12 -22.85 10.07
N ASN A 232 1.65 -22.48 8.88
CA ASN A 232 1.43 -23.43 7.79
C ASN A 232 2.77 -24.05 7.33
N LYS A 233 3.84 -23.24 7.23
CA LYS A 233 5.20 -23.73 6.92
C LYS A 233 5.69 -24.74 7.97
N PHE A 234 5.52 -24.45 9.26
CA PHE A 234 5.92 -25.35 10.34
C PHE A 234 5.10 -26.66 10.36
N VAL A 235 3.81 -26.61 10.04
CA VAL A 235 2.96 -27.81 9.92
C VAL A 235 3.35 -28.67 8.72
N LEU A 236 3.75 -28.09 7.59
CA LEU A 236 4.26 -28.84 6.44
C LEU A 236 5.51 -29.63 6.81
N TRP A 237 6.51 -28.96 7.41
CA TRP A 237 7.72 -29.62 7.90
C TRP A 237 7.43 -30.70 8.96
N LEU A 238 6.50 -30.45 9.90
CA LEU A 238 6.08 -31.47 10.88
C LEU A 238 5.48 -32.72 10.20
N ASN A 239 4.73 -32.55 9.11
CA ASN A 239 4.19 -33.67 8.35
C ASN A 239 5.31 -34.42 7.63
N GLU A 240 6.23 -33.72 6.96
CA GLU A 240 7.39 -34.29 6.27
C GLU A 240 8.27 -35.10 7.23
N ALA A 241 8.66 -34.52 8.36
CA ALA A 241 9.42 -35.20 9.41
C ALA A 241 8.67 -36.42 10.00
N SER A 242 7.34 -36.32 10.13
CA SER A 242 6.50 -37.47 10.53
C SER A 242 6.51 -38.59 9.47
N THR A 243 6.60 -38.26 8.17
CA THR A 243 6.75 -39.30 7.13
C THR A 243 8.10 -39.99 7.20
N VAL A 244 9.19 -39.27 7.53
CA VAL A 244 10.55 -39.84 7.69
C VAL A 244 10.61 -40.83 8.85
N VAL A 245 10.02 -40.49 10.01
CA VAL A 245 9.84 -41.42 11.15
C VAL A 245 9.05 -42.66 10.75
N SER A 246 8.03 -42.48 9.89
CA SER A 246 7.11 -43.55 9.47
C SER A 246 7.64 -44.46 8.36
N ILE A 247 8.89 -44.30 7.89
CA ILE A 247 9.48 -45.20 6.89
C ILE A 247 9.68 -46.60 7.52
N PRO A 248 9.14 -47.69 6.94
CA PRO A 248 9.36 -49.05 7.44
C PRO A 248 10.82 -49.48 7.26
N ASP A 249 11.39 -50.21 8.22
CA ASP A 249 12.78 -50.67 8.14
C ASP A 249 12.87 -52.09 7.56
N GLU A 250 13.52 -52.25 6.40
CA GLU A 250 13.81 -53.57 5.84
C GLU A 250 15.16 -54.08 6.41
N SER A 251 15.12 -54.84 7.51
CA SER A 251 16.31 -55.29 8.27
C SER A 251 17.35 -56.11 7.48
N GLY A 252 17.02 -56.59 6.28
CA GLY A 252 17.95 -57.25 5.34
C GLY A 252 18.45 -56.34 4.20
N ASN A 253 17.98 -55.09 4.10
CA ASN A 253 18.21 -54.19 2.97
C ASN A 253 19.13 -53.03 3.37
N GLU A 254 20.44 -53.29 3.37
CA GLU A 254 21.47 -52.33 3.78
C GLU A 254 21.40 -50.98 3.04
N TYR A 255 20.99 -50.99 1.76
CA TYR A 255 20.84 -49.78 0.95
C TYR A 255 19.64 -48.93 1.42
N GLN A 256 18.49 -49.56 1.67
CA GLN A 256 17.30 -48.87 2.18
C GLN A 256 17.50 -48.34 3.60
N LEU A 257 18.19 -49.10 4.45
CA LEU A 257 18.57 -48.65 5.79
C LEU A 257 19.53 -47.44 5.73
N LYS A 258 20.59 -47.49 4.90
CA LYS A 258 21.51 -46.34 4.72
C LYS A 258 20.80 -45.10 4.16
N ALA A 259 19.93 -45.26 3.15
CA ALA A 259 19.16 -44.16 2.58
C ALA A 259 18.15 -43.55 3.57
N THR A 260 17.57 -44.38 4.45
CA THR A 260 16.65 -43.93 5.50
C THR A 260 17.42 -43.22 6.63
N LEU A 261 18.57 -43.76 7.04
CA LEU A 261 19.46 -43.11 8.01
C LEU A 261 19.92 -41.73 7.54
N GLN A 262 20.27 -41.59 6.24
CA GLN A 262 20.64 -40.29 5.68
C GLN A 262 19.48 -39.28 5.77
N LYS A 263 18.24 -39.70 5.48
CA LYS A 263 17.06 -38.83 5.63
C LYS A 263 16.82 -38.44 7.10
N VAL A 264 16.88 -39.41 8.02
CA VAL A 264 16.72 -39.15 9.47
C VAL A 264 17.76 -38.15 9.97
N LYS A 265 19.05 -38.32 9.61
CA LYS A 265 20.11 -37.38 10.00
C LYS A 265 19.89 -35.97 9.43
N LEU A 266 19.53 -35.83 8.16
CA LEU A 266 19.21 -34.53 7.55
C LEU A 266 18.03 -33.84 8.27
N THR A 267 16.93 -34.54 8.52
CA THR A 267 15.78 -33.97 9.27
C THR A 267 16.14 -33.67 10.74
N MET A 268 17.12 -34.38 11.33
CA MET A 268 17.64 -34.07 12.67
C MET A 268 18.53 -32.81 12.70
N GLU A 269 19.32 -32.54 11.64
CA GLU A 269 20.07 -31.29 11.48
C GLU A 269 19.14 -30.07 11.39
N GLU A 270 17.90 -30.25 10.93
CA GLU A 270 16.86 -29.21 10.87
C GLU A 270 16.13 -28.95 12.20
N LEU A 271 16.29 -29.80 13.23
CA LEU A 271 15.59 -29.64 14.51
C LEU A 271 15.92 -28.30 15.24
N PRO A 272 17.19 -27.83 15.32
CA PRO A 272 17.50 -26.60 16.05
C PRO A 272 16.83 -25.35 15.45
N SER A 273 16.74 -25.24 14.13
CA SER A 273 16.09 -24.11 13.46
C SER A 273 14.57 -24.16 13.59
N HIS A 274 13.95 -25.33 13.41
CA HIS A 274 12.51 -25.51 13.59
C HIS A 274 12.05 -25.32 15.04
N LYS A 275 12.89 -25.63 16.03
CA LYS A 275 12.65 -25.26 17.44
C LYS A 275 12.62 -23.74 17.64
N GLY A 276 13.45 -22.99 16.91
CA GLY A 276 13.40 -21.53 16.87
C GLY A 276 12.07 -21.00 16.33
N ILE A 277 11.61 -21.57 15.21
CA ILE A 277 10.31 -21.25 14.59
C ILE A 277 9.15 -21.55 15.55
N LEU A 278 9.16 -22.70 16.24
CA LEU A 278 8.13 -23.03 17.24
C LEU A 278 8.07 -22.02 18.39
N ASN A 279 9.22 -21.57 18.90
CA ASN A 279 9.27 -20.54 19.95
C ASN A 279 8.66 -19.22 19.45
N GLN A 280 8.99 -18.80 18.23
CA GLN A 280 8.41 -17.60 17.60
C GLN A 280 6.90 -17.72 17.40
N LEU A 281 6.42 -18.89 16.94
CA LEU A 281 4.99 -19.18 16.79
C LEU A 281 4.24 -19.17 18.13
N ASN A 282 4.85 -19.67 19.20
CA ASN A 282 4.27 -19.62 20.55
C ASN A 282 4.22 -18.18 21.10
N GLU A 283 5.26 -17.38 20.88
CA GLU A 283 5.29 -15.98 21.33
C GLU A 283 4.30 -15.10 20.54
N ALA A 284 4.33 -15.18 19.21
CA ALA A 284 3.39 -14.47 18.34
C ALA A 284 1.95 -14.96 18.55
N GLY A 285 1.74 -16.26 18.74
CA GLY A 285 0.47 -16.86 19.12
C GLY A 285 -0.07 -16.30 20.44
N GLY A 286 0.76 -16.22 21.48
CA GLY A 286 0.38 -15.63 22.77
C GLY A 286 0.00 -14.15 22.66
N LYS A 287 0.72 -13.37 21.83
CA LYS A 287 0.37 -11.96 21.53
C LYS A 287 -0.97 -11.87 20.79
N ALA A 288 -1.21 -12.70 19.78
CA ALA A 288 -2.47 -12.75 19.03
C ALA A 288 -3.67 -13.17 19.91
N LEU A 289 -3.52 -14.18 20.76
CA LEU A 289 -4.54 -14.58 21.73
C LEU A 289 -4.88 -13.46 22.73
N SER A 290 -3.93 -12.58 23.02
CA SER A 290 -4.09 -11.41 23.89
C SER A 290 -4.72 -10.20 23.18
N SER A 291 -4.75 -10.15 21.84
CA SER A 291 -5.36 -9.06 21.07
C SER A 291 -6.89 -9.00 21.27
N ALA A 292 -7.48 -7.81 21.26
CA ALA A 292 -8.93 -7.66 21.37
C ALA A 292 -9.68 -7.93 20.06
N SER A 293 -8.99 -7.90 18.91
CA SER A 293 -9.59 -7.88 17.57
C SER A 293 -9.98 -9.26 17.05
N LEU A 294 -9.41 -10.34 17.60
CA LEU A 294 -9.80 -11.71 17.24
C LEU A 294 -11.10 -12.13 17.93
N THR A 295 -12.01 -12.74 17.16
CA THR A 295 -13.23 -13.37 17.68
C THR A 295 -12.88 -14.49 18.68
N PRO A 296 -13.75 -14.79 19.67
CA PRO A 296 -13.54 -15.93 20.58
C PRO A 296 -13.32 -17.25 19.84
N GLU A 297 -14.03 -17.45 18.72
CA GLU A 297 -13.90 -18.59 17.80
C GLU A 297 -12.48 -18.69 17.21
N ALA A 298 -11.96 -17.57 16.67
CA ALA A 298 -10.63 -17.52 16.06
C ALA A 298 -9.52 -17.70 17.11
N LYS A 299 -9.69 -17.16 18.32
CA LYS A 299 -8.78 -17.40 19.44
C LYS A 299 -8.75 -18.88 19.85
N HIS A 300 -9.92 -19.52 19.97
CA HIS A 300 -9.99 -20.94 20.32
C HIS A 300 -9.34 -21.82 19.23
N ASN A 301 -9.57 -21.49 17.95
CA ASN A 301 -8.92 -22.19 16.83
C ASN A 301 -7.38 -22.05 16.88
N LEU A 302 -6.87 -20.83 17.09
CA LEU A 302 -5.44 -20.55 17.18
C LEU A 302 -4.77 -21.28 18.36
N ASP A 303 -5.37 -21.24 19.56
CA ASP A 303 -4.91 -21.95 20.76
C ASP A 303 -4.89 -23.47 20.54
N SER A 304 -5.97 -24.03 19.98
CA SER A 304 -6.05 -25.46 19.63
C SER A 304 -4.98 -25.88 18.62
N ARG A 305 -4.78 -25.08 17.56
CA ARG A 305 -3.71 -25.31 16.58
C ARG A 305 -2.33 -25.28 17.24
N LEU A 306 -2.02 -24.25 18.04
CA LEU A 306 -0.74 -24.13 18.74
C LEU A 306 -0.46 -25.36 19.62
N LYS A 307 -1.45 -25.83 20.38
CA LYS A 307 -1.33 -27.04 21.21
C LYS A 307 -1.01 -28.29 20.38
N GLU A 308 -1.70 -28.49 19.27
CA GLU A 308 -1.45 -29.60 18.34
C GLU A 308 -0.04 -29.55 17.72
N ALA A 309 0.42 -28.37 17.30
CA ALA A 309 1.76 -28.18 16.73
C ALA A 309 2.87 -28.44 17.77
N ASN A 310 2.70 -27.98 19.01
CA ASN A 310 3.62 -28.29 20.12
C ASN A 310 3.63 -29.80 20.44
N HIS A 311 2.47 -30.47 20.42
CA HIS A 311 2.37 -31.90 20.67
C HIS A 311 3.09 -32.72 19.58
N ARG A 312 2.83 -32.42 18.30
CA ARG A 312 3.54 -33.04 17.16
C ARG A 312 5.04 -32.81 17.22
N TRP A 313 5.48 -31.59 17.55
CA TRP A 313 6.90 -31.29 17.74
C TRP A 313 7.55 -32.16 18.82
N ILE A 314 6.92 -32.28 19.99
CA ILE A 314 7.44 -33.12 21.10
C ILE A 314 7.57 -34.58 20.65
N LYS A 315 6.60 -35.10 19.89
CA LYS A 315 6.66 -36.45 19.32
C LYS A 315 7.81 -36.59 18.31
N VAL A 316 7.83 -35.77 17.25
CA VAL A 316 8.83 -35.86 16.16
C VAL A 316 10.27 -35.70 16.68
N SER A 317 10.50 -34.77 17.61
CA SER A 317 11.82 -34.51 18.19
C SER A 317 12.32 -35.62 19.14
N LYS A 318 11.45 -36.52 19.59
CA LYS A 318 11.79 -37.75 20.32
C LYS A 318 11.97 -38.94 19.37
N ASP A 319 11.01 -39.14 18.46
CA ASP A 319 10.93 -40.35 17.64
C ASP A 319 12.05 -40.38 16.57
N LEU A 320 12.53 -39.23 16.06
CA LEU A 320 13.66 -39.17 15.11
C LEU A 320 14.99 -39.70 15.71
N PRO A 321 15.49 -39.22 16.87
CA PRO A 321 16.68 -39.81 17.52
C PRO A 321 16.52 -41.25 18.01
N GLU A 322 15.30 -41.76 18.17
CA GLU A 322 15.06 -43.18 18.46
C GLU A 322 15.21 -44.00 17.17
N LYS A 323 14.57 -43.56 16.08
CA LYS A 323 14.69 -44.15 14.73
C LYS A 323 16.13 -44.20 14.22
N GLU A 324 16.93 -43.16 14.47
CA GLU A 324 18.36 -43.13 14.14
C GLU A 324 19.10 -44.32 14.78
N LYS A 325 18.91 -44.53 16.09
CA LYS A 325 19.57 -45.59 16.86
C LYS A 325 19.09 -46.98 16.44
N GLU A 326 17.81 -47.14 16.10
CA GLU A 326 17.26 -48.40 15.58
C GLU A 326 17.92 -48.78 14.25
N ILE A 327 18.05 -47.82 13.32
CA ILE A 327 18.68 -48.06 12.01
C ILE A 327 20.19 -48.29 12.16
N GLU A 328 20.90 -47.53 13.01
CA GLU A 328 22.33 -47.77 13.27
C GLU A 328 22.57 -49.12 13.97
N TYR A 329 21.69 -49.55 14.88
CA TYR A 329 21.72 -50.88 15.47
C TYR A 329 21.50 -51.98 14.41
N MET A 330 20.56 -51.80 13.47
CA MET A 330 20.35 -52.75 12.36
C MET A 330 21.55 -52.80 11.41
N LEU A 331 22.12 -51.65 11.04
CA LEU A 331 23.31 -51.58 10.18
C LEU A 331 24.56 -52.18 10.85
N ASN A 332 24.76 -51.96 12.15
CA ASN A 332 25.84 -52.60 12.90
C ASN A 332 25.64 -54.12 13.00
N ASN A 333 24.41 -54.60 13.20
CA ASN A 333 24.10 -56.03 13.19
C ASN A 333 24.33 -56.70 11.83
N LEU A 334 24.08 -55.99 10.72
CA LEU A 334 24.37 -56.42 9.35
C LEU A 334 25.89 -56.44 9.09
N ASN A 335 26.61 -55.39 9.49
CA ASN A 335 28.06 -55.31 9.32
C ASN A 335 28.78 -56.42 10.11
N GLN A 336 28.43 -56.61 11.39
CA GLN A 336 28.96 -57.70 12.21
C GLN A 336 28.65 -59.07 11.58
N PHE A 337 27.45 -59.26 11.03
CA PHE A 337 27.07 -60.49 10.33
C PHE A 337 27.89 -60.71 9.06
N GLU A 338 28.11 -59.70 8.22
CA GLU A 338 28.96 -59.82 7.03
C GLU A 338 30.44 -60.02 7.38
N GLN A 339 30.93 -59.39 8.46
CA GLN A 339 32.27 -59.60 8.98
C GLN A 339 32.46 -61.05 9.45
N GLN A 340 31.52 -61.59 10.23
CA GLN A 340 31.53 -62.98 10.70
C GLN A 340 31.43 -63.98 9.53
N LEU A 341 30.53 -63.73 8.57
CA LEU A 341 30.41 -64.49 7.32
C LEU A 341 31.73 -64.49 6.52
N THR A 342 32.38 -63.33 6.40
CA THR A 342 33.64 -63.17 5.67
C THR A 342 34.81 -63.84 6.41
N GLN A 343 34.90 -63.71 7.74
CA GLN A 343 35.90 -64.39 8.58
C GLN A 343 35.75 -65.92 8.50
N LEU A 344 34.53 -66.45 8.59
CA LEU A 344 34.28 -67.88 8.47
C LEU A 344 34.62 -68.39 7.07
N ARG A 345 34.30 -67.66 6.00
CA ARG A 345 34.71 -68.02 4.63
C ARG A 345 36.24 -68.00 4.46
N LEU A 346 36.93 -66.97 4.97
CA LEU A 346 38.40 -66.88 4.95
C LEU A 346 39.10 -67.96 5.79
N TRP A 347 38.47 -68.44 6.86
CA TRP A 347 38.95 -69.57 7.66
C TRP A 347 38.68 -70.92 6.97
N LEU A 348 37.51 -71.08 6.35
CA LEU A 348 37.05 -72.34 5.79
C LEU A 348 37.66 -72.64 4.41
N THR A 349 37.87 -71.64 3.55
CA THR A 349 38.41 -71.85 2.20
C THR A 349 39.82 -72.49 2.23
N PRO A 350 40.82 -72.01 3.02
CA PRO A 350 42.12 -72.69 3.11
C PRO A 350 42.02 -74.12 3.66
N ILE A 351 41.11 -74.37 4.59
CA ILE A 351 40.85 -75.73 5.13
C ILE A 351 40.28 -76.62 4.02
N LYS A 352 39.27 -76.16 3.27
CA LYS A 352 38.71 -76.86 2.12
C LYS A 352 39.77 -77.17 1.09
N ASP A 353 40.54 -76.18 0.66
CA ASP A 353 41.50 -76.31 -0.43
C ASP A 353 42.64 -77.27 -0.04
N GLN A 354 43.10 -77.22 1.21
CA GLN A 354 44.02 -78.24 1.75
C GLN A 354 43.40 -79.63 1.79
N LEU A 355 42.19 -79.80 2.34
CA LEU A 355 41.51 -81.09 2.40
C LEU A 355 41.25 -81.68 1.00
N VAL A 356 40.92 -80.86 0.01
CA VAL A 356 40.77 -81.27 -1.40
C VAL A 356 42.10 -81.74 -1.96
N LEU A 357 43.20 -81.00 -1.77
CA LEU A 357 44.54 -81.40 -2.22
C LEU A 357 45.00 -82.72 -1.58
N TYR A 358 44.85 -82.87 -0.26
CA TYR A 358 45.21 -84.11 0.45
C TYR A 358 44.31 -85.30 0.08
N ASN A 359 43.07 -85.07 -0.36
CA ASN A 359 42.18 -86.12 -0.87
C ASN A 359 42.38 -86.41 -2.38
N GLN A 360 43.28 -85.68 -3.06
CA GLN A 360 43.63 -85.89 -4.48
C GLN A 360 45.05 -86.43 -4.67
N VAL A 361 45.89 -86.37 -3.64
CA VAL A 361 47.31 -86.74 -3.71
C VAL A 361 47.64 -87.70 -2.57
N ASP A 362 47.83 -88.99 -2.89
CA ASP A 362 48.23 -90.06 -1.96
C ASP A 362 49.68 -89.88 -1.45
N GLN A 363 49.94 -88.81 -0.69
CA GLN A 363 51.22 -88.56 -0.04
C GLN A 363 51.18 -88.94 1.46
N PRO A 364 52.02 -89.89 1.91
CA PRO A 364 52.10 -90.30 3.31
C PRO A 364 52.89 -89.28 4.16
N GLY A 365 52.40 -88.04 4.21
CA GLY A 365 52.88 -86.98 5.10
C GLY A 365 52.13 -86.96 6.44
N THR A 366 52.70 -86.31 7.44
CA THR A 366 52.09 -86.14 8.78
C THR A 366 50.99 -85.07 8.77
N PHE A 367 49.93 -85.27 7.98
CA PHE A 367 48.80 -84.34 7.94
C PHE A 367 48.00 -84.39 9.25
N ASP A 368 47.60 -83.21 9.72
CA ASP A 368 46.87 -83.00 10.96
C ASP A 368 45.35 -83.01 10.74
N ILE A 369 44.72 -84.19 10.79
CA ILE A 369 43.26 -84.21 10.53
C ILE A 369 42.35 -84.13 11.77
N LYS A 370 42.73 -84.58 12.98
CA LYS A 370 41.99 -84.45 14.28
C LYS A 370 42.21 -83.05 14.88
N GLY A 371 43.18 -82.29 14.38
CA GLY A 371 43.39 -80.89 14.73
C GLY A 371 42.60 -79.99 13.83
N ILE A 372 42.61 -80.27 12.52
CA ILE A 372 41.65 -79.69 11.59
C ILE A 372 40.22 -80.07 11.99
N GLU A 373 39.92 -81.34 12.33
CA GLU A 373 38.62 -81.79 12.85
C GLU A 373 38.27 -81.07 14.14
N ALA A 374 39.16 -81.01 15.15
CA ALA A 374 38.86 -80.31 16.39
C ALA A 374 38.64 -78.81 16.16
N THR A 375 39.37 -78.21 15.22
CA THR A 375 39.20 -76.79 14.85
C THR A 375 37.86 -76.57 14.15
N VAL A 376 37.49 -77.45 13.21
CA VAL A 376 36.20 -77.40 12.50
C VAL A 376 35.03 -77.71 13.43
N LYS A 377 35.14 -78.70 14.32
CA LYS A 377 34.13 -79.01 15.34
C LYS A 377 33.99 -77.91 16.40
N CYS A 378 35.07 -77.20 16.71
CA CYS A 378 35.03 -76.01 17.56
C CYS A 378 34.30 -74.83 16.86
N LYS A 379 34.44 -74.71 15.53
CA LYS A 379 33.83 -73.65 14.71
C LYS A 379 32.46 -74.00 14.11
N GLN A 380 32.01 -75.24 14.23
CA GLN A 380 30.69 -75.71 13.82
C GLN A 380 29.52 -74.83 14.32
N PRO A 381 29.40 -74.48 15.61
CA PRO A 381 28.30 -73.64 16.09
C PRO A 381 28.32 -72.22 15.47
N ASP A 382 29.50 -71.66 15.20
CA ASP A 382 29.64 -70.34 14.57
C ASP A 382 29.11 -70.38 13.12
N VAL A 383 29.47 -71.42 12.35
CA VAL A 383 29.02 -71.58 10.95
C VAL A 383 27.52 -71.87 10.89
N GLU A 384 27.02 -72.79 11.70
CA GLU A 384 25.59 -73.12 11.74
C GLU A 384 24.74 -71.94 12.23
N GLY A 385 25.25 -71.16 13.21
CA GLY A 385 24.65 -69.93 13.70
C GLY A 385 24.55 -68.84 12.63
N ILE A 386 25.64 -68.57 11.89
CA ILE A 386 25.64 -67.59 10.77
C ILE A 386 24.74 -68.04 9.63
N LEU A 387 24.79 -69.32 9.23
CA LEU A 387 23.88 -69.85 8.22
C LEU A 387 22.41 -69.79 8.67
N SER A 388 22.12 -69.85 9.97
CA SER A 388 20.76 -69.62 10.49
C SER A 388 20.37 -68.15 10.49
N LYS A 389 21.21 -67.25 11.02
CA LYS A 389 20.98 -65.79 11.02
C LYS A 389 20.71 -65.27 9.60
N GLY A 390 21.47 -65.72 8.61
CA GLY A 390 21.26 -65.38 7.19
C GLY A 390 19.92 -65.88 6.64
N ARG A 391 19.49 -67.11 6.97
CA ARG A 391 18.16 -67.63 6.57
C ARG A 391 16.99 -66.84 7.17
N HIS A 392 17.17 -66.19 8.31
CA HIS A 392 16.15 -65.33 8.90
C HIS A 392 16.16 -63.92 8.28
N LEU A 393 17.33 -63.31 8.07
CA LEU A 393 17.45 -61.96 7.49
C LEU A 393 16.99 -61.86 6.03
N TYR A 394 17.09 -62.94 5.25
CA TYR A 394 16.84 -62.93 3.80
C TYR A 394 15.66 -63.81 3.36
N LYS A 395 14.72 -64.09 4.26
CA LYS A 395 13.65 -65.07 4.00
C LYS A 395 12.56 -64.58 3.03
N GLU A 396 12.30 -63.28 2.96
CA GLU A 396 11.05 -62.76 2.35
C GLU A 396 11.22 -61.88 1.10
N LYS A 397 12.42 -61.42 0.76
CA LYS A 397 12.73 -60.60 -0.43
C LYS A 397 14.20 -60.71 -0.84
N PRO A 398 14.56 -60.43 -2.11
CA PRO A 398 15.94 -60.53 -2.59
C PRO A 398 16.80 -59.38 -2.06
N ALA A 399 17.69 -59.69 -1.12
CA ALA A 399 18.75 -58.78 -0.69
C ALA A 399 19.91 -58.74 -1.72
N THR A 400 20.91 -57.90 -1.44
CA THR A 400 22.06 -57.66 -2.31
C THR A 400 22.81 -58.96 -2.68
N GLN A 401 22.84 -59.26 -3.99
CA GLN A 401 23.44 -60.49 -4.57
C GLN A 401 24.81 -60.89 -3.99
N PRO A 402 25.77 -59.98 -3.69
CA PRO A 402 27.07 -60.37 -3.14
C PRO A 402 26.99 -61.09 -1.79
N VAL A 403 26.11 -60.67 -0.87
CA VAL A 403 26.02 -61.26 0.47
C VAL A 403 25.30 -62.60 0.43
N MET A 404 24.25 -62.72 -0.39
CA MET A 404 23.57 -63.99 -0.65
C MET A 404 24.55 -65.02 -1.24
N LYS A 405 25.36 -64.65 -2.23
CA LYS A 405 26.40 -65.52 -2.79
C LYS A 405 27.46 -65.91 -1.76
N LYS A 406 27.93 -64.98 -0.91
CA LYS A 406 28.85 -65.33 0.20
C LYS A 406 28.26 -66.37 1.15
N LEU A 407 26.95 -66.29 1.44
CA LEU A 407 26.23 -67.23 2.31
C LEU A 407 26.06 -68.61 1.66
N GLU A 408 25.77 -68.64 0.35
CA GLU A 408 25.69 -69.86 -0.44
C GLU A 408 27.06 -70.56 -0.56
N ASP A 409 28.11 -69.80 -0.89
CA ASP A 409 29.51 -70.28 -0.91
C ASP A 409 29.92 -70.86 0.45
N LEU A 410 29.59 -70.20 1.57
CA LEU A 410 29.88 -70.73 2.91
C LEU A 410 29.13 -72.06 3.16
N ASN A 411 27.88 -72.17 2.72
CA ASN A 411 27.04 -73.37 2.90
C ASN A 411 27.53 -74.56 2.05
N THR A 412 28.02 -74.33 0.83
CA THR A 412 28.59 -75.37 -0.04
C THR A 412 29.98 -75.78 0.42
N ASP A 413 30.86 -74.83 0.77
CA ASP A 413 32.17 -75.11 1.35
C ASP A 413 32.02 -75.87 2.68
N TRP A 414 31.05 -75.52 3.53
CA TRP A 414 30.81 -76.18 4.83
C TRP A 414 30.43 -77.64 4.69
N LYS A 415 29.54 -77.97 3.75
CA LYS A 415 29.17 -79.35 3.42
C LYS A 415 30.37 -80.13 2.88
N THR A 416 31.16 -79.51 2.02
CA THR A 416 32.36 -80.10 1.40
C THR A 416 33.43 -80.42 2.45
N VAL A 417 33.74 -79.48 3.35
CA VAL A 417 34.73 -79.67 4.42
C VAL A 417 34.32 -80.76 5.41
N ASN A 418 33.05 -80.82 5.81
CA ASN A 418 32.58 -81.88 6.72
C ASN A 418 32.67 -83.26 6.06
N HIS A 419 32.36 -83.37 4.77
CA HIS A 419 32.50 -84.63 4.03
C HIS A 419 33.97 -85.08 3.94
N LEU A 420 34.90 -84.16 3.65
CA LEU A 420 36.35 -84.46 3.56
C LEU A 420 36.98 -84.78 4.92
N ILE A 421 36.60 -84.09 6.00
CA ILE A 421 37.08 -84.41 7.36
C ILE A 421 36.51 -85.74 7.86
N GLN A 422 35.32 -86.14 7.42
CA GLN A 422 34.79 -87.46 7.68
C GLN A 422 35.61 -88.56 6.98
N ALA A 423 36.19 -88.28 5.80
CA ALA A 423 37.07 -89.21 5.09
C ALA A 423 38.49 -89.35 5.71
N LEU A 424 39.03 -88.32 6.39
CA LEU A 424 40.48 -88.19 6.64
C LEU A 424 41.04 -88.28 8.12
N LYS A 425 40.24 -88.39 9.20
CA LYS A 425 40.43 -87.94 10.65
C LYS A 425 41.74 -88.20 11.61
N GLU A 426 42.68 -87.18 12.02
CA GLU A 426 44.09 -87.12 12.83
C GLU A 426 44.91 -86.11 13.99
N LYS A 427 45.31 -84.72 14.11
CA LYS A 427 46.18 -83.92 15.23
C LYS A 427 45.85 -82.39 15.96
N PRO A 428 46.62 -81.16 16.13
CA PRO A 428 46.25 -79.67 16.68
C PRO A 428 47.07 -78.23 16.36
N ARG A 429 47.05 -76.85 16.81
CA ARG A 429 46.28 -75.51 17.32
C ARG A 429 47.24 -74.18 17.80
N SER A 430 47.17 -72.77 18.14
CA SER A 430 46.48 -71.30 18.19
C SER A 430 47.39 -69.99 18.76
N ALA A 431 47.33 -68.57 19.09
CA ALA A 431 46.63 -67.10 19.11
C ALA A 431 47.47 -65.77 19.80
N VAL A 432 47.35 -64.34 20.08
CA VAL A 432 46.74 -62.84 19.79
C VAL A 432 47.17 -61.41 20.65
N PRO A 433 46.98 -60.00 20.32
CA PRO A 433 47.48 -58.58 20.98
C PRO A 433 46.80 -56.99 20.94
N ALA A 434 47.22 -55.75 21.61
CA ALA A 434 46.72 -54.18 21.54
C ALA A 434 47.35 -52.78 22.38
N GLU A 435 47.09 -51.35 22.19
CA GLU A 435 47.45 -49.97 23.04
C GLU A 435 47.22 -48.29 22.67
N SER A 436 47.31 -47.12 23.53
CA SER A 436 47.69 -45.49 23.44
C SER A 436 46.88 -43.98 23.76
N PHE A 437 47.43 -42.66 24.13
CA PHE A 437 46.84 -41.11 24.37
C PHE A 437 47.76 -39.70 24.77
N GLY A 438 47.66 -38.24 25.02
CA GLY A 438 46.90 -36.77 24.97
C GLY A 438 47.36 -35.27 25.76
N ALA A 439 47.07 -33.84 25.50
CA ALA A 439 47.41 -32.40 26.27
C ALA A 439 46.98 -30.74 25.89
N GLU A 440 47.12 -29.48 26.66
CA GLU A 440 46.78 -27.86 26.37
C GLU A 440 47.12 -26.40 27.27
N THR A 441 46.83 -24.99 26.93
CA THR A 441 46.54 -23.48 27.63
C THR A 441 47.46 -22.01 27.86
N LEU A 442 47.33 -20.55 28.17
CA LEU A 442 46.55 -19.07 28.31
C LEU A 442 47.35 -17.57 28.76
N VAL A 443 47.15 -16.12 29.03
CA VAL A 443 46.31 -14.66 29.07
C VAL A 443 46.93 -13.06 29.50
N SER A 444 46.33 -11.69 29.56
CA SER A 444 46.84 -10.12 29.93
C SER A 444 45.87 -8.70 30.21
N LYS A 445 45.92 -7.20 30.41
CA LYS A 445 46.66 -5.70 30.48
C LYS A 445 45.96 -4.16 31.04
N GLU A 446 46.49 -2.78 31.10
CA GLU A 446 46.10 -1.30 31.82
C GLU A 446 46.29 0.40 31.34
N THR A 447 45.99 1.70 32.02
CA THR A 447 46.20 3.37 31.70
C THR A 447 45.72 4.83 32.59
N THR A 448 46.08 6.29 32.50
CA THR A 448 45.54 7.78 33.14
C THR A 448 46.15 9.43 33.03
N ILE A 449 45.56 10.79 33.27
CA ILE A 449 46.10 12.41 33.37
C ILE A 449 45.30 13.96 33.73
N SER A 450 45.77 15.36 33.93
CA SER A 450 45.07 16.90 34.18
C SER A 450 45.74 18.54 34.32
N LYS A 451 45.11 19.89 34.46
CA LYS A 451 45.61 21.52 34.61
C LYS A 451 44.71 22.98 35.00
N GLN A 452 45.17 24.35 35.39
CA GLN A 452 44.45 25.84 35.61
C GLN A 452 45.15 27.42 35.91
N GLU A 453 44.60 28.78 35.89
CA GLU A 453 45.10 30.31 36.37
C GLU A 453 44.27 31.78 36.81
N MET A 454 44.57 33.21 36.55
CA MET A 454 44.35 34.65 37.35
C MET A 454 43.93 36.29 36.86
N PRO A 455 43.99 37.58 37.58
CA PRO A 455 43.34 39.08 37.35
C PRO A 455 43.99 40.69 37.48
N SER A 456 43.30 41.98 37.70
CA SER A 456 43.27 43.54 37.16
C SER A 456 43.88 45.06 37.56
N SER A 457 44.39 45.59 38.72
CA SER A 457 44.52 47.10 39.06
C SER A 457 45.58 48.09 38.42
N LEU A 458 46.35 47.74 37.38
CA LEU A 458 47.79 48.14 37.35
C LEU A 458 48.29 49.06 36.21
N LEU A 459 47.40 49.59 35.39
CA LEU A 459 47.75 50.27 34.13
C LEU A 459 48.43 51.65 34.28
N LEU A 460 48.57 52.18 35.50
CA LEU A 460 49.10 53.52 35.78
C LEU A 460 50.57 53.57 36.25
N GLU A 461 51.14 52.47 36.75
CA GLU A 461 52.52 52.47 37.29
C GLU A 461 53.61 52.24 36.22
N ILE A 462 53.24 51.70 35.05
CA ILE A 462 54.21 51.19 34.07
C ILE A 462 53.78 51.62 32.65
N PRO A 463 54.40 52.65 32.03
CA PRO A 463 54.03 53.11 30.68
C PRO A 463 54.07 52.00 29.63
N ALA A 464 55.11 51.16 29.64
CA ALA A 464 55.25 50.05 28.71
C ALA A 464 54.19 48.93 28.88
N LEU A 465 53.42 48.93 29.99
CA LEU A 465 52.28 48.04 30.16
C LEU A 465 51.07 48.52 29.33
N ALA A 466 50.94 49.83 29.09
CA ALA A 466 49.92 50.39 28.21
C ALA A 466 50.21 50.07 26.73
N ASP A 467 51.47 50.18 26.30
CA ASP A 467 51.90 49.77 24.95
C ASP A 467 51.64 48.27 24.71
N PHE A 468 51.97 47.42 25.70
CA PHE A 468 51.64 46.00 25.66
C PHE A 468 50.13 45.75 25.60
N ASN A 469 49.32 46.40 26.44
CA ASN A 469 47.87 46.24 26.44
C ASN A 469 47.23 46.68 25.13
N LYS A 470 47.78 47.71 24.48
CA LYS A 470 47.36 48.13 23.15
C LYS A 470 47.69 47.09 22.08
N ALA A 471 48.94 46.61 22.02
CA ALA A 471 49.34 45.59 21.06
C ALA A 471 48.57 44.26 21.26
N TRP A 472 48.26 43.92 22.52
CA TRP A 472 47.39 42.81 22.89
C TRP A 472 45.96 43.02 22.37
N ALA A 473 45.37 44.20 22.59
CA ALA A 473 44.01 44.51 22.14
C ALA A 473 43.89 44.55 20.61
N ASP A 474 44.89 45.09 19.91
CA ASP A 474 44.95 45.12 18.44
C ASP A 474 45.00 43.70 17.86
N LEU A 475 45.82 42.79 18.43
CA LEU A 475 45.91 41.38 18.00
C LEU A 475 44.66 40.56 18.38
N ASN A 476 44.15 40.74 19.61
CA ASN A 476 42.91 40.10 20.10
C ASN A 476 41.70 40.52 19.23
N GLY A 477 41.62 41.80 18.86
CA GLY A 477 40.58 42.33 17.96
C GLY A 477 40.68 41.77 16.54
N TRP A 478 41.90 41.60 16.02
CA TRP A 478 42.14 40.97 14.71
C TRP A 478 41.73 39.50 14.70
N LEU A 479 42.04 38.74 15.77
CA LEU A 479 41.60 37.34 15.94
C LEU A 479 40.07 37.22 15.98
N LEU A 480 39.39 38.03 16.80
CA LEU A 480 37.92 38.07 16.85
C LEU A 480 37.29 38.41 15.48
N GLY A 481 37.95 39.26 14.69
CA GLY A 481 37.54 39.57 13.31
C GLY A 481 37.57 38.38 12.35
N ARG A 482 38.31 37.31 12.66
CA ARG A 482 38.31 36.05 11.88
C ARG A 482 37.21 35.07 12.33
N VAL A 483 36.85 35.06 13.62
CA VAL A 483 35.77 34.21 14.17
C VAL A 483 34.40 34.58 13.59
N ILE A 484 34.14 35.87 13.38
CA ILE A 484 32.81 36.39 13.03
C ILE A 484 32.44 36.19 11.54
N GLN A 485 33.40 35.78 10.69
CA GLN A 485 33.12 35.45 9.29
C GLN A 485 32.45 34.06 9.19
N PHE A 486 31.12 34.03 9.12
CA PHE A 486 30.35 32.82 8.82
C PHE A 486 30.59 32.36 7.37
N HIS A 487 31.51 31.41 7.21
CA HIS A 487 31.93 30.86 5.92
C HIS A 487 30.97 29.76 5.40
N ILE A 488 29.68 30.09 5.31
CA ILE A 488 28.61 29.22 4.78
C ILE A 488 28.77 29.05 3.25
N VAL A 489 28.39 27.88 2.73
CA VAL A 489 28.35 27.55 1.30
C VAL A 489 27.07 26.77 0.94
N THR A 490 26.76 26.65 -0.35
CA THR A 490 25.68 25.79 -0.86
C THR A 490 26.16 24.36 -1.04
N ILE A 491 25.50 23.40 -0.39
CA ILE A 491 25.85 21.99 -0.49
C ILE A 491 25.44 21.47 -1.87
N GLY A 492 26.29 20.64 -2.50
CA GLY A 492 26.11 20.24 -3.90
C GLY A 492 26.51 21.34 -4.90
N ASP A 493 27.18 22.41 -4.46
CA ASP A 493 27.84 23.39 -5.34
C ASP A 493 29.37 23.28 -5.23
N LEU A 494 29.96 22.46 -6.11
CA LEU A 494 31.38 22.13 -6.03
C LEU A 494 32.28 23.35 -6.23
N ASP A 495 31.85 24.30 -7.05
CA ASP A 495 32.60 25.54 -7.29
C ASP A 495 32.58 26.42 -6.03
N GLU A 496 31.41 26.70 -5.43
CA GLU A 496 31.35 27.49 -4.19
C GLU A 496 32.10 26.84 -3.02
N ILE A 497 31.99 25.51 -2.85
CA ILE A 497 32.72 24.76 -1.82
C ILE A 497 34.24 24.86 -2.05
N ASN A 498 34.72 24.68 -3.28
CA ASN A 498 36.13 24.74 -3.63
C ASN A 498 36.70 26.16 -3.46
N ASP A 499 35.95 27.18 -3.89
CA ASP A 499 36.27 28.59 -3.69
C ASP A 499 36.39 28.92 -2.19
N MET A 500 35.56 28.30 -1.35
CA MET A 500 35.66 28.40 0.11
C MET A 500 36.86 27.66 0.69
N VAL A 501 37.21 26.47 0.18
CA VAL A 501 38.46 25.77 0.55
C VAL A 501 39.69 26.62 0.25
N ILE A 502 39.70 27.32 -0.90
CA ILE A 502 40.77 28.24 -1.29
C ILE A 502 40.83 29.44 -0.32
N LYS A 503 39.68 30.04 0.02
CA LYS A 503 39.59 31.14 1.01
C LYS A 503 40.11 30.70 2.38
N GLN A 504 39.67 29.56 2.91
CA GLN A 504 40.15 28.99 4.19
C GLN A 504 41.66 28.71 4.17
N LYS A 505 42.20 28.22 3.05
CA LYS A 505 43.65 28.00 2.88
C LYS A 505 44.44 29.31 2.95
N ALA A 506 43.94 30.39 2.32
CA ALA A 506 44.53 31.72 2.42
C ALA A 506 44.43 32.28 3.85
N THR A 507 43.29 32.16 4.52
CA THR A 507 43.11 32.63 5.91
C THR A 507 44.03 31.92 6.90
N LEU A 508 44.30 30.62 6.72
CA LEU A 508 45.28 29.91 7.52
C LEU A 508 46.72 30.38 7.23
N GLN A 509 47.03 30.75 5.98
CA GLN A 509 48.34 31.31 5.62
C GLN A 509 48.54 32.74 6.15
N ASP A 510 47.49 33.57 6.22
CA ASP A 510 47.50 34.86 6.93
C ASP A 510 47.81 34.68 8.42
N LEU A 511 47.18 33.67 9.05
CA LEU A 511 47.37 33.36 10.47
C LEU A 511 48.82 32.93 10.72
N GLU A 512 49.37 32.02 9.91
CA GLU A 512 50.76 31.59 10.07
C GLU A 512 51.77 32.74 9.87
N GLN A 513 51.51 33.67 8.93
CA GLN A 513 52.30 34.89 8.75
C GLN A 513 52.26 35.84 9.95
N ARG A 514 51.20 35.79 10.78
CA ARG A 514 51.04 36.61 11.98
C ARG A 514 51.63 35.96 13.24
N ARG A 515 51.95 34.66 13.23
CA ARG A 515 52.53 33.96 14.39
C ARG A 515 53.76 34.67 15.01
N PRO A 516 54.71 35.25 14.24
CA PRO A 516 55.83 35.98 14.82
C PRO A 516 55.43 37.19 15.69
N GLN A 517 54.30 37.82 15.41
CA GLN A 517 53.79 38.97 16.19
C GLN A 517 53.16 38.51 17.52
N LEU A 518 52.59 37.30 17.56
CA LEU A 518 52.18 36.66 18.81
C LEU A 518 53.40 36.31 19.66
N GLU A 519 54.44 35.71 19.08
CA GLU A 519 55.69 35.38 19.79
C GLU A 519 56.41 36.64 20.32
N GLU A 520 56.43 37.74 19.56
CA GLU A 520 56.97 39.04 19.99
C GLU A 520 56.14 39.65 21.13
N LEU A 521 54.80 39.58 21.04
CA LEU A 521 53.90 40.03 22.10
C LEU A 521 54.10 39.23 23.39
N ILE A 522 54.16 37.90 23.31
CA ILE A 522 54.43 37.02 24.46
C ILE A 522 55.83 37.28 25.03
N THR A 523 56.84 37.43 24.19
CA THR A 523 58.21 37.75 24.63
C THR A 523 58.27 39.09 25.35
N THR A 524 57.54 40.10 24.86
CA THR A 524 57.42 41.42 25.50
C THR A 524 56.69 41.30 26.85
N ALA A 525 55.61 40.53 26.89
CA ALA A 525 54.85 40.23 28.11
C ALA A 525 55.71 39.52 29.16
N GLN A 526 56.44 38.45 28.80
CA GLN A 526 57.41 37.76 29.66
C GLN A 526 58.44 38.73 30.24
N ASN A 527 58.97 39.64 29.41
CA ASN A 527 59.96 40.62 29.83
C ASN A 527 59.39 41.69 30.78
N LEU A 528 58.16 42.16 30.56
CA LEU A 528 57.46 43.08 31.46
C LEU A 528 57.14 42.41 32.80
N LYS A 529 56.56 41.19 32.75
CA LYS A 529 56.29 40.31 33.90
C LYS A 529 57.55 40.08 34.73
N ASN A 530 58.71 39.87 34.10
CA ASN A 530 59.97 39.69 34.82
C ASN A 530 60.46 40.98 35.50
N LYS A 531 60.34 42.14 34.82
CA LYS A 531 60.85 43.44 35.30
C LYS A 531 59.98 44.12 36.36
N THR A 532 58.67 43.87 36.41
CA THR A 532 57.79 44.49 37.42
C THR A 532 57.89 43.81 38.80
N SER A 533 58.01 44.61 39.85
CA SER A 533 57.92 44.15 41.24
C SER A 533 56.47 43.98 41.72
N ASN A 534 55.49 44.53 40.99
CA ASN A 534 54.09 44.49 41.41
C ASN A 534 53.44 43.14 41.05
N GLN A 535 53.12 42.33 42.07
CA GLN A 535 52.65 40.95 41.91
C GLN A 535 51.34 40.84 41.10
N GLU A 536 50.43 41.79 41.30
CA GLU A 536 49.12 41.78 40.63
C GLU A 536 49.29 42.06 39.11
N ALA A 537 50.31 42.83 38.70
CA ALA A 537 50.68 43.01 37.29
C ALA A 537 51.27 41.73 36.69
N ARG A 538 52.08 40.99 37.46
CA ARG A 538 52.62 39.70 37.01
C ARG A 538 51.48 38.71 36.71
N THR A 539 50.34 38.82 37.39
CA THR A 539 49.15 38.01 37.11
C THR A 539 48.27 38.54 35.99
N ILE A 540 48.00 39.86 35.83
CA ILE A 540 47.33 40.39 34.61
C ILE A 540 48.06 39.89 33.37
N ILE A 541 49.39 40.10 33.34
CA ILE A 541 50.19 39.82 32.14
C ILE A 541 50.11 38.32 31.81
N THR A 542 50.00 37.45 32.82
CA THR A 542 49.89 36.00 32.62
C THR A 542 48.51 35.58 32.11
N ASP A 543 47.43 36.13 32.66
CA ASP A 543 46.07 35.93 32.12
C ASP A 543 45.96 36.44 30.68
N GLN A 544 46.52 37.61 30.38
CA GLN A 544 46.54 38.15 29.02
C GLN A 544 47.36 37.29 28.04
N ILE A 545 48.50 36.71 28.46
CA ILE A 545 49.25 35.71 27.68
C ILE A 545 48.39 34.46 27.44
N GLU A 546 47.86 33.84 28.50
CA GLU A 546 47.07 32.60 28.40
C GLU A 546 45.82 32.83 27.53
N LYS A 547 45.16 33.98 27.65
CA LYS A 547 43.99 34.35 26.87
C LYS A 547 44.27 34.58 25.38
N ILE A 548 45.36 35.27 25.01
CA ILE A 548 45.70 35.46 23.58
C ILE A 548 46.19 34.16 22.95
N GLN A 549 46.90 33.30 23.69
CA GLN A 549 47.29 31.97 23.24
C GLN A 549 46.05 31.07 23.03
N ASN A 550 45.17 30.99 24.02
CA ASN A 550 43.93 30.21 23.91
C ASN A 550 43.05 30.67 22.74
N GLN A 551 42.90 31.99 22.51
CA GLN A 551 42.17 32.51 21.36
C GLN A 551 42.86 32.23 20.02
N TRP A 552 44.20 32.27 19.98
CA TRP A 552 44.95 31.91 18.78
C TRP A 552 44.71 30.44 18.39
N ASP A 553 44.87 29.54 19.36
CA ASP A 553 44.71 28.10 19.15
C ASP A 553 43.24 27.72 18.86
N GLU A 554 42.28 28.42 19.48
CA GLU A 554 40.86 28.30 19.14
C GLU A 554 40.58 28.71 17.70
N VAL A 555 41.01 29.91 17.27
CA VAL A 555 40.83 30.40 15.88
C VAL A 555 41.51 29.46 14.89
N GLN A 556 42.72 29.01 15.18
CA GLN A 556 43.47 28.07 14.36
C GLN A 556 42.74 26.73 14.23
N GLY A 557 42.21 26.20 15.35
CA GLY A 557 41.43 24.97 15.38
C GLY A 557 40.11 25.08 14.63
N GLN A 558 39.36 26.18 14.79
CA GLN A 558 38.12 26.45 14.07
C GLN A 558 38.35 26.48 12.55
N ILE A 559 39.38 27.19 12.07
CA ILE A 559 39.76 27.25 10.65
C ILE A 559 40.17 25.88 10.12
N GLN A 560 40.97 25.10 10.87
CA GLN A 560 41.38 23.76 10.45
C GLN A 560 40.20 22.78 10.38
N ASN A 561 39.30 22.81 11.38
CA ASN A 561 38.10 21.98 11.43
C ASN A 561 37.13 22.33 10.29
N ARG A 562 36.84 23.61 10.05
CA ARG A 562 35.98 24.03 8.93
C ARG A 562 36.59 23.66 7.57
N ARG A 563 37.91 23.79 7.42
CA ARG A 563 38.61 23.35 6.20
C ARG A 563 38.49 21.84 5.99
N GLN A 564 38.58 21.02 7.04
CA GLN A 564 38.36 19.57 6.95
C GLN A 564 36.92 19.25 6.53
N GLN A 565 35.94 19.85 7.21
CA GLN A 565 34.52 19.70 6.90
C GLN A 565 34.21 20.07 5.43
N LEU A 566 34.83 21.11 4.88
CA LEU A 566 34.66 21.50 3.47
C LEU A 566 35.27 20.48 2.49
N HIS A 567 36.36 19.79 2.82
CA HIS A 567 36.90 18.71 1.96
C HIS A 567 36.00 17.47 1.98
N GLU A 568 35.43 17.15 3.14
CA GLU A 568 34.46 16.05 3.29
C GLU A 568 33.14 16.38 2.57
N MET A 569 32.64 17.61 2.73
CA MET A 569 31.47 18.13 2.01
C MET A 569 31.67 18.12 0.49
N LEU A 570 32.86 18.50 0.00
CA LEU A 570 33.19 18.45 -1.44
C LEU A 570 33.11 17.01 -1.97
N LYS A 571 33.75 16.06 -1.26
CA LYS A 571 33.72 14.63 -1.61
C LYS A 571 32.30 14.08 -1.63
N ASP A 572 31.54 14.31 -0.57
CA ASP A 572 30.16 13.81 -0.45
C ASP A 572 29.23 14.46 -1.48
N SER A 573 29.42 15.75 -1.78
CA SER A 573 28.68 16.47 -2.82
C SER A 573 28.95 15.89 -4.20
N THR A 574 30.20 15.52 -4.52
CA THR A 574 30.53 14.85 -5.79
C THR A 574 29.83 13.48 -5.88
N GLN A 575 29.92 12.66 -4.83
CA GLN A 575 29.27 11.33 -4.82
C GLN A 575 27.73 11.43 -4.98
N TRP A 576 27.11 12.42 -4.33
CA TRP A 576 25.68 12.69 -4.51
C TRP A 576 25.35 13.18 -5.94
N LEU A 577 26.17 14.04 -6.54
CA LEU A 577 25.97 14.52 -7.92
C LEU A 577 26.11 13.39 -8.95
N GLU A 578 27.06 12.46 -8.75
CA GLU A 578 27.23 11.25 -9.58
C GLU A 578 25.98 10.36 -9.49
N ALA A 579 25.55 9.99 -8.28
CA ALA A 579 24.34 9.19 -8.07
C ALA A 579 23.05 9.89 -8.57
N LYS A 580 22.97 11.22 -8.42
CA LYS A 580 21.89 12.05 -8.98
C LYS A 580 21.83 11.94 -10.51
N GLN A 581 22.97 11.99 -11.18
CA GLN A 581 23.04 11.88 -12.65
C GLN A 581 22.63 10.47 -13.13
N GLU A 582 22.96 9.42 -12.38
CA GLU A 582 22.48 8.05 -12.67
C GLU A 582 20.96 7.93 -12.46
N ALA A 583 20.44 8.46 -11.36
CA ALA A 583 19.00 8.52 -11.06
C ALA A 583 18.22 9.32 -12.13
N GLU A 584 18.72 10.44 -12.61
CA GLU A 584 18.08 11.22 -13.69
C GLU A 584 18.05 10.47 -15.02
N GLN A 585 19.08 9.68 -15.34
CA GLN A 585 19.12 8.86 -16.55
C GLN A 585 18.07 7.73 -16.53
N ILE A 586 17.96 6.96 -15.43
CA ILE A 586 16.93 5.92 -15.33
C ILE A 586 15.51 6.50 -15.32
N LEU A 587 15.31 7.68 -14.71
CA LEU A 587 14.03 8.38 -14.71
C LEU A 587 13.62 8.80 -16.13
N GLU A 588 14.56 9.28 -16.95
CA GLU A 588 14.27 9.65 -18.33
C GLU A 588 14.00 8.42 -19.21
N CYS A 589 14.76 7.33 -19.05
CA CYS A 589 14.45 6.04 -19.70
C CYS A 589 13.07 5.51 -19.31
N ALA A 590 12.67 5.67 -18.05
CA ALA A 590 11.35 5.27 -17.56
C ALA A 590 10.23 6.15 -18.13
N LYS A 591 10.37 7.48 -18.11
CA LYS A 591 9.41 8.41 -18.74
C LYS A 591 9.20 8.09 -20.22
N MET A 592 10.29 7.86 -20.96
CA MET A 592 10.23 7.50 -22.37
C MET A 592 9.47 6.18 -22.59
N LYS A 593 9.64 5.16 -21.73
CA LYS A 593 8.85 3.93 -21.80
C LYS A 593 7.36 4.17 -21.52
N VAL A 594 7.02 4.91 -20.46
CA VAL A 594 5.62 5.29 -20.14
C VAL A 594 4.98 6.05 -21.31
N GLY A 595 5.70 7.01 -21.91
CA GLY A 595 5.24 7.81 -23.05
C GLY A 595 5.05 7.04 -24.37
N THR A 596 5.48 5.78 -24.46
CA THR A 596 5.23 4.92 -25.64
C THR A 596 3.97 4.06 -25.55
N TRP A 597 3.27 4.06 -24.41
CA TRP A 597 2.07 3.24 -24.24
C TRP A 597 0.91 3.73 -25.11
N LYS A 598 0.36 2.81 -25.90
CA LYS A 598 -0.84 3.02 -26.72
C LYS A 598 -2.11 2.79 -25.90
N GLU A 599 -3.27 3.09 -26.48
CA GLU A 599 -4.56 2.69 -25.93
C GLU A 599 -4.68 1.15 -25.79
N ILE A 600 -5.58 0.69 -24.93
CA ILE A 600 -5.78 -0.75 -24.65
C ILE A 600 -6.71 -1.34 -25.71
N SER A 601 -6.14 -2.15 -26.61
CA SER A 601 -6.93 -3.01 -27.51
C SER A 601 -7.44 -4.24 -26.75
N TYR A 602 -8.64 -4.73 -27.09
CA TYR A 602 -9.24 -5.91 -26.47
C TYR A 602 -9.12 -7.18 -27.33
N THR A 603 -8.03 -7.34 -28.10
CA THR A 603 -7.64 -8.68 -28.61
C THR A 603 -6.88 -9.45 -27.54
N VAL A 604 -7.03 -10.77 -27.52
CA VAL A 604 -6.40 -11.64 -26.53
C VAL A 604 -4.88 -11.59 -26.64
N GLU A 605 -4.35 -11.51 -27.86
CA GLU A 605 -2.93 -11.54 -28.20
C GLU A 605 -2.24 -10.22 -27.83
N GLU A 606 -2.83 -9.07 -28.18
CA GLU A 606 -2.24 -7.76 -27.85
C GLU A 606 -2.39 -7.44 -26.35
N LEU A 607 -3.49 -7.83 -25.68
CA LEU A 607 -3.57 -7.73 -24.21
C LEU A 607 -2.50 -8.57 -23.50
N LYS A 608 -2.30 -9.82 -23.93
CA LYS A 608 -1.24 -10.69 -23.37
C LYS A 608 0.15 -10.09 -23.61
N LYS A 609 0.40 -9.54 -24.80
CA LYS A 609 1.65 -8.88 -25.15
C LYS A 609 1.89 -7.61 -24.32
N GLN A 610 0.93 -6.69 -24.24
CA GLN A 610 1.06 -5.46 -23.44
C GLN A 610 1.21 -5.76 -21.94
N ASN A 611 0.53 -6.79 -21.42
CA ASN A 611 0.71 -7.25 -20.03
C ASN A 611 2.10 -7.85 -19.79
N ALA A 612 2.64 -8.62 -20.76
CA ALA A 612 4.01 -9.15 -20.68
C ALA A 612 5.07 -8.04 -20.75
N GLU A 613 4.90 -7.07 -21.66
CA GLU A 613 5.75 -5.88 -21.79
C GLU A 613 5.74 -5.04 -20.50
N LEU A 614 4.56 -4.77 -19.92
CA LEU A 614 4.44 -4.05 -18.65
C LEU A 614 5.07 -4.83 -17.48
N LYS A 615 4.80 -6.14 -17.37
CA LYS A 615 5.40 -6.99 -16.31
C LYS A 615 6.90 -7.12 -16.43
N GLN A 616 7.47 -6.94 -17.62
CA GLN A 616 8.91 -6.82 -17.80
C GLN A 616 9.43 -5.44 -17.34
N PHE A 617 8.79 -4.35 -17.76
CA PHE A 617 9.14 -3.00 -17.30
C PHE A 617 9.02 -2.83 -15.77
N ALA A 618 8.00 -3.42 -15.14
CA ALA A 618 7.85 -3.43 -13.68
C ALA A 618 8.95 -4.22 -12.95
N LYS A 619 9.65 -5.17 -13.61
CA LYS A 619 10.88 -5.78 -13.05
C LYS A 619 12.07 -4.83 -13.15
N GLU A 620 12.20 -4.14 -14.28
CA GLU A 620 13.27 -3.16 -14.51
C GLU A 620 13.17 -2.00 -13.51
N LEU A 621 11.96 -1.47 -13.26
CA LEU A 621 11.74 -0.46 -12.22
C LEU A 621 12.12 -0.95 -10.81
N ARG A 622 11.81 -2.21 -10.45
CA ARG A 622 12.26 -2.80 -9.18
C ARG A 622 13.78 -2.94 -9.08
N GLN A 623 14.50 -3.05 -10.20
CA GLN A 623 15.97 -2.99 -10.21
C GLN A 623 16.48 -1.54 -10.14
N TRP A 624 15.79 -0.61 -10.82
CA TRP A 624 16.16 0.80 -10.90
C TRP A 624 15.92 1.56 -9.59
N HIS A 625 15.02 1.09 -8.72
CA HIS A 625 14.75 1.62 -7.38
C HIS A 625 16.04 1.87 -6.57
N ILE A 626 17.02 0.98 -6.68
CA ILE A 626 18.30 1.04 -5.95
C ILE A 626 19.05 2.35 -6.22
N ASN A 627 19.00 2.89 -7.44
CA ASN A 627 19.69 4.15 -7.77
C ASN A 627 18.99 5.36 -7.13
N VAL A 628 17.66 5.30 -6.99
CA VAL A 628 16.86 6.30 -6.27
C VAL A 628 17.13 6.23 -4.76
N ASP A 629 17.31 5.03 -4.21
CA ASP A 629 17.69 4.84 -2.81
C ASP A 629 19.10 5.38 -2.53
N VAL A 630 20.08 5.11 -3.40
CA VAL A 630 21.46 5.60 -3.25
C VAL A 630 21.55 7.13 -3.29
N VAL A 631 20.85 7.81 -4.21
CA VAL A 631 20.84 9.29 -4.21
C VAL A 631 20.09 9.85 -2.99
N ASN A 632 19.05 9.18 -2.50
CA ASN A 632 18.34 9.55 -1.28
C ASN A 632 19.21 9.38 -0.03
N ASP A 633 19.94 8.28 0.13
CA ASP A 633 20.85 8.05 1.25
C ASP A 633 22.00 9.06 1.27
N LEU A 634 22.57 9.38 0.10
CA LEU A 634 23.61 10.41 -0.03
C LEU A 634 23.05 11.81 0.25
N ALA A 635 21.81 12.11 -0.18
CA ALA A 635 21.14 13.35 0.17
C ALA A 635 20.90 13.45 1.70
N LEU A 636 20.40 12.40 2.33
CA LEU A 636 20.18 12.34 3.78
C LEU A 636 21.50 12.48 4.56
N LYS A 637 22.61 11.92 4.05
CA LYS A 637 23.95 12.17 4.59
C LYS A 637 24.29 13.66 4.54
N LEU A 638 24.18 14.28 3.37
CA LEU A 638 24.49 15.70 3.16
C LEU A 638 23.64 16.63 4.05
N LEU A 639 22.34 16.39 4.13
CA LEU A 639 21.39 17.17 4.93
C LEU A 639 21.65 17.05 6.45
N ARG A 640 22.18 15.91 6.91
CA ARG A 640 22.50 15.65 8.32
C ARG A 640 23.86 16.24 8.71
N ASP A 641 24.92 15.85 7.99
CA ASP A 641 26.31 16.09 8.39
C ASP A 641 26.75 17.55 8.13
N TYR A 642 26.03 18.28 7.27
CA TYR A 642 26.31 19.67 6.91
C TYR A 642 25.11 20.61 7.15
N SER A 643 24.24 20.29 8.12
CA SER A 643 23.02 21.06 8.44
C SER A 643 23.23 22.55 8.83
N THR A 644 24.47 23.00 8.99
CA THR A 644 24.88 24.40 9.18
C THR A 644 24.99 25.23 7.90
N ASP A 645 24.93 24.58 6.73
CA ASP A 645 25.15 25.17 5.40
C ASP A 645 23.87 25.20 4.56
N ASP A 646 23.87 25.81 3.37
CA ASP A 646 22.66 25.88 2.55
C ASP A 646 22.35 24.52 1.89
N THR A 647 21.37 23.86 2.49
CA THR A 647 20.84 22.53 2.15
C THR A 647 19.79 22.55 1.03
N ARG A 648 19.29 23.71 0.62
CA ARG A 648 18.13 23.84 -0.29
C ARG A 648 18.37 23.18 -1.65
N LYS A 649 19.59 23.31 -2.20
CA LYS A 649 19.96 22.76 -3.51
C LYS A 649 19.83 21.23 -3.53
N VAL A 650 20.36 20.56 -2.50
CA VAL A 650 20.22 19.10 -2.31
C VAL A 650 18.76 18.72 -2.14
N GLN A 651 18.03 19.41 -1.27
CA GLN A 651 16.65 19.05 -0.93
C GLN A 651 15.68 19.23 -2.11
N ILE A 652 15.79 20.31 -2.88
CA ILE A 652 14.97 20.55 -4.08
C ILE A 652 15.25 19.47 -5.14
N MET A 653 16.52 19.19 -5.43
CA MET A 653 16.89 18.20 -6.46
C MET A 653 16.47 16.78 -6.07
N THR A 654 16.58 16.44 -4.78
CA THR A 654 16.17 15.12 -4.25
C THR A 654 14.65 14.97 -4.27
N ASN A 655 13.89 16.03 -3.92
CA ASN A 655 12.43 16.03 -4.05
C ASN A 655 12.00 15.84 -5.52
N ASN A 656 12.60 16.58 -6.46
CA ASN A 656 12.28 16.44 -7.90
C ASN A 656 12.47 15.01 -8.43
N ILE A 657 13.51 14.30 -7.95
CA ILE A 657 13.77 12.89 -8.28
C ILE A 657 12.68 11.98 -7.72
N ASN A 658 12.30 12.17 -6.45
CA ASN A 658 11.27 11.37 -5.80
C ASN A 658 9.86 11.63 -6.37
N ASP A 659 9.53 12.87 -6.73
CA ASP A 659 8.27 13.25 -7.37
C ASP A 659 8.17 12.62 -8.77
N ALA A 660 9.26 12.63 -9.55
CA ALA A 660 9.32 11.95 -10.85
C ALA A 660 9.19 10.42 -10.69
N TRP A 661 9.89 9.83 -9.72
CA TRP A 661 9.82 8.39 -9.41
C TRP A 661 8.42 7.96 -9.00
N SER A 662 7.76 8.73 -8.12
CA SER A 662 6.37 8.51 -7.71
C SER A 662 5.40 8.60 -8.88
N THR A 663 5.56 9.62 -9.74
CA THR A 663 4.75 9.79 -10.95
C THR A 663 4.83 8.57 -11.89
N ILE A 664 6.05 8.08 -12.15
CA ILE A 664 6.27 6.88 -12.99
C ILE A 664 5.59 5.65 -12.37
N ASN A 665 5.80 5.40 -11.07
CA ASN A 665 5.22 4.23 -10.41
C ASN A 665 3.69 4.27 -10.36
N ASN A 666 3.09 5.46 -10.18
CA ASN A 666 1.64 5.65 -10.24
C ASN A 666 1.10 5.29 -11.63
N SER A 667 1.69 5.83 -12.71
CA SER A 667 1.28 5.49 -14.08
C SER A 667 1.45 3.99 -14.41
N VAL A 668 2.47 3.33 -13.85
CA VAL A 668 2.66 1.87 -13.98
C VAL A 668 1.57 1.09 -13.25
N GLY A 669 1.23 1.47 -12.02
CA GLY A 669 0.13 0.85 -11.26
C GLY A 669 -1.23 1.05 -11.93
N GLU A 670 -1.51 2.26 -12.42
CA GLU A 670 -2.71 2.59 -13.21
C GLU A 670 -2.79 1.73 -14.47
N ARG A 671 -1.66 1.54 -15.19
CA ARG A 671 -1.63 0.70 -16.40
C ARG A 671 -1.73 -0.80 -16.09
N GLU A 672 -1.18 -1.28 -14.97
CA GLU A 672 -1.30 -2.67 -14.55
C GLU A 672 -2.74 -3.00 -14.17
N ALA A 673 -3.38 -2.16 -13.35
CA ALA A 673 -4.80 -2.28 -13.00
C ALA A 673 -5.71 -2.22 -14.25
N SER A 674 -5.43 -1.31 -15.19
CA SER A 674 -6.20 -1.16 -16.43
C SER A 674 -6.08 -2.38 -17.35
N LEU A 675 -4.89 -2.97 -17.48
CA LEU A 675 -4.68 -4.18 -18.28
C LEU A 675 -5.25 -5.43 -17.59
N GLU A 676 -5.20 -5.54 -16.26
CA GLU A 676 -5.85 -6.64 -15.53
C GLU A 676 -7.38 -6.56 -15.63
N ALA A 677 -7.97 -5.36 -15.53
CA ALA A 677 -9.39 -5.14 -15.72
C ALA A 677 -9.84 -5.46 -17.16
N ALA A 678 -9.07 -5.06 -18.18
CA ALA A 678 -9.36 -5.39 -19.57
C ALA A 678 -9.27 -6.91 -19.85
N LEU A 679 -8.31 -7.60 -19.23
CA LEU A 679 -8.17 -9.06 -19.34
C LEU A 679 -9.31 -9.82 -18.64
N ARG A 680 -9.74 -9.39 -17.44
CA ARG A 680 -10.95 -9.96 -16.80
C ARG A 680 -12.17 -9.76 -17.67
N LEU A 681 -12.44 -8.51 -18.07
CA LEU A 681 -13.61 -8.15 -18.89
C LEU A 681 -13.67 -8.99 -20.17
N LEU A 682 -12.54 -9.16 -20.87
CA LEU A 682 -12.52 -9.97 -22.10
C LEU A 682 -12.74 -11.47 -21.84
N GLN A 683 -12.21 -12.01 -20.74
CA GLN A 683 -12.40 -13.42 -20.37
C GLN A 683 -13.83 -13.70 -19.91
N GLU A 684 -14.38 -12.84 -19.05
CA GLU A 684 -15.75 -12.94 -18.51
C GLU A 684 -16.76 -12.74 -19.64
N PHE A 685 -16.61 -11.72 -20.48
CA PHE A 685 -17.50 -11.45 -21.62
C PHE A 685 -17.66 -12.65 -22.56
N TYR A 686 -16.57 -13.31 -22.99
CA TYR A 686 -16.70 -14.44 -23.92
C TYR A 686 -17.32 -15.68 -23.26
N LEU A 687 -17.05 -15.91 -21.97
CA LEU A 687 -17.64 -17.00 -21.20
C LEU A 687 -19.15 -16.78 -20.99
N ASP A 688 -19.55 -15.57 -20.61
CA ASP A 688 -20.95 -15.20 -20.38
C ASP A 688 -21.74 -15.16 -21.68
N LEU A 689 -21.13 -14.71 -22.80
CA LEU A 689 -21.73 -14.75 -24.13
C LEU A 689 -22.02 -16.18 -24.59
N GLU A 690 -21.15 -17.14 -24.27
CA GLU A 690 -21.35 -18.54 -24.64
C GLU A 690 -22.39 -19.24 -23.76
N GLN A 691 -22.41 -18.95 -22.45
CA GLN A 691 -23.48 -19.42 -21.56
C GLN A 691 -24.85 -18.83 -21.94
N PHE A 692 -24.93 -17.52 -22.20
CA PHE A 692 -26.16 -16.86 -22.61
C PHE A 692 -26.67 -17.38 -23.95
N LEU A 693 -25.80 -17.58 -24.95
CA LEU A 693 -26.21 -18.16 -26.24
C LEU A 693 -26.64 -19.63 -26.14
N ALA A 694 -26.11 -20.39 -25.18
CA ALA A 694 -26.59 -21.74 -24.87
C ALA A 694 -28.00 -21.70 -24.26
N TRP A 695 -28.19 -20.99 -23.14
CA TRP A 695 -29.51 -20.82 -22.51
C TRP A 695 -30.55 -20.26 -23.48
N LEU A 696 -30.19 -19.27 -24.31
CA LEU A 696 -31.09 -18.68 -25.32
C LEU A 696 -31.59 -19.73 -26.33
N THR A 697 -30.80 -20.77 -26.61
CA THR A 697 -31.18 -21.89 -27.49
C THR A 697 -32.16 -22.85 -26.80
N GLU A 698 -31.98 -23.08 -25.50
CA GLU A 698 -32.89 -23.89 -24.67
C GLU A 698 -34.23 -23.15 -24.48
N ALA A 699 -34.19 -21.87 -24.13
CA ALA A 699 -35.38 -21.02 -23.98
C ALA A 699 -36.15 -20.83 -25.29
N GLU A 700 -35.47 -20.66 -26.44
CA GLU A 700 -36.11 -20.70 -27.77
C GLU A 700 -36.78 -22.05 -28.05
N THR A 701 -36.17 -23.17 -27.65
CA THR A 701 -36.72 -24.52 -27.85
C THR A 701 -37.98 -24.71 -27.00
N THR A 702 -37.94 -24.33 -25.72
CA THR A 702 -39.10 -24.32 -24.81
C THR A 702 -40.22 -23.42 -25.35
N ALA A 703 -39.89 -22.21 -25.84
CA ALA A 703 -40.87 -21.31 -26.44
C ALA A 703 -41.55 -21.91 -27.69
N ASN A 704 -40.79 -22.58 -28.56
CA ASN A 704 -41.36 -23.26 -29.73
C ASN A 704 -42.32 -24.39 -29.32
N ILE A 705 -41.92 -25.22 -28.34
CA ILE A 705 -42.75 -26.33 -27.84
C ILE A 705 -44.05 -25.81 -27.21
N LEU A 706 -43.98 -24.73 -26.43
CA LEU A 706 -45.16 -24.07 -25.84
C LEU A 706 -46.06 -23.43 -26.90
N GLN A 707 -45.49 -22.83 -27.94
CA GLN A 707 -46.25 -22.28 -29.06
C GLN A 707 -47.00 -23.39 -29.81
N ASP A 708 -46.33 -24.49 -30.17
CA ASP A 708 -46.93 -25.65 -30.83
C ASP A 708 -47.98 -26.37 -29.95
N ALA A 709 -47.81 -26.35 -28.62
CA ALA A 709 -48.81 -26.87 -27.69
C ALA A 709 -50.05 -25.98 -27.60
N THR A 710 -49.85 -24.65 -27.56
CA THR A 710 -50.93 -23.64 -27.52
C THR A 710 -51.78 -23.64 -28.80
N CYS A 711 -51.23 -24.08 -29.93
CA CYS A 711 -51.96 -24.20 -31.20
C CYS A 711 -52.76 -25.51 -31.36
N LYS A 712 -52.72 -26.46 -30.41
CA LYS A 712 -53.45 -27.73 -30.52
C LYS A 712 -54.86 -27.61 -29.92
N GLU A 713 -55.86 -27.52 -30.80
CA GLU A 713 -57.29 -27.37 -30.47
C GLU A 713 -57.73 -28.23 -29.27
N ARG A 714 -57.44 -29.54 -29.29
CA ARG A 714 -57.80 -30.49 -28.21
C ARG A 714 -57.20 -30.19 -26.82
N ILE A 715 -56.16 -29.37 -26.72
CA ILE A 715 -55.56 -28.95 -25.45
C ILE A 715 -56.14 -27.59 -25.03
N VAL A 716 -56.45 -26.72 -25.99
CA VAL A 716 -57.21 -25.48 -25.78
C VAL A 716 -58.66 -25.78 -25.32
N GLU A 717 -59.19 -26.94 -25.70
CA GLU A 717 -60.46 -27.52 -25.27
C GLU A 717 -60.41 -28.18 -23.86
N ASP A 718 -59.28 -28.17 -23.16
CA ASP A 718 -59.15 -28.68 -21.79
C ASP A 718 -58.69 -27.58 -20.81
N ALA A 719 -59.54 -27.29 -19.83
CA ALA A 719 -59.24 -26.32 -18.77
C ALA A 719 -58.03 -26.70 -17.89
N GLN A 720 -57.68 -27.99 -17.76
CA GLN A 720 -56.48 -28.42 -17.04
C GLN A 720 -55.21 -28.22 -17.89
N GLY A 721 -55.24 -28.65 -19.16
CA GLY A 721 -54.18 -28.41 -20.14
C GLY A 721 -53.82 -26.93 -20.30
N VAL A 722 -54.81 -26.03 -20.40
CA VAL A 722 -54.58 -24.58 -20.49
C VAL A 722 -53.93 -24.02 -19.22
N GLN A 723 -54.29 -24.52 -18.03
CA GLN A 723 -53.66 -24.08 -16.77
C GLN A 723 -52.19 -24.51 -16.67
N GLU A 724 -51.86 -25.74 -17.05
CA GLU A 724 -50.46 -26.23 -17.03
C GLU A 724 -49.61 -25.53 -18.10
N LEU A 725 -50.13 -25.26 -19.30
CA LEU A 725 -49.43 -24.44 -20.30
C LEU A 725 -49.18 -23.01 -19.80
N MET A 726 -50.13 -22.40 -19.07
CA MET A 726 -49.93 -21.08 -18.48
C MET A 726 -48.89 -21.10 -17.35
N ARG A 727 -48.79 -22.19 -16.57
CA ARG A 727 -47.73 -22.40 -15.57
C ARG A 727 -46.35 -22.51 -16.23
N GLN A 728 -46.22 -23.31 -17.29
CA GLN A 728 -44.96 -23.47 -18.03
C GLN A 728 -44.54 -22.18 -18.74
N TRP A 729 -45.50 -21.40 -19.26
CA TRP A 729 -45.22 -20.07 -19.79
C TRP A 729 -44.72 -19.10 -18.71
N GLN A 730 -45.30 -19.11 -17.50
CA GLN A 730 -44.82 -18.28 -16.37
C GLN A 730 -43.39 -18.66 -15.95
N GLU A 731 -43.03 -19.94 -16.02
CA GLU A 731 -41.69 -20.46 -15.73
C GLU A 731 -40.65 -19.93 -16.75
N LEU A 732 -40.94 -20.05 -18.06
CA LEU A 732 -40.13 -19.46 -19.12
C LEU A 732 -40.03 -17.93 -19.03
N GLN A 733 -41.14 -17.25 -18.72
CA GLN A 733 -41.16 -15.79 -18.59
C GLN A 733 -40.26 -15.31 -17.44
N LYS A 734 -40.26 -16.03 -16.31
CA LYS A 734 -39.36 -15.77 -15.19
C LYS A 734 -37.89 -15.99 -15.56
N GLU A 735 -37.57 -17.03 -16.34
CA GLU A 735 -36.19 -17.24 -16.84
C GLU A 735 -35.73 -16.05 -17.70
N ILE A 736 -36.57 -15.59 -18.63
CA ILE A 736 -36.29 -14.41 -19.47
C ILE A 736 -36.04 -13.17 -18.59
N GLU A 737 -36.83 -12.97 -17.54
CA GLU A 737 -36.62 -11.87 -16.59
C GLU A 737 -35.27 -12.00 -15.88
N THR A 738 -34.90 -13.18 -15.36
CA THR A 738 -33.59 -13.38 -14.69
C THR A 738 -32.37 -13.22 -15.60
N HIS A 739 -32.51 -13.45 -16.91
CA HIS A 739 -31.40 -13.26 -17.87
C HIS A 739 -31.37 -11.86 -18.51
N THR A 740 -32.30 -10.97 -18.14
CA THR A 740 -32.39 -9.62 -18.74
C THR A 740 -31.20 -8.73 -18.37
N ASP A 741 -30.64 -8.84 -17.16
CA ASP A 741 -29.47 -8.04 -16.78
C ASP A 741 -28.17 -8.56 -17.45
N ILE A 742 -28.06 -9.88 -17.63
CA ILE A 742 -26.96 -10.52 -18.35
C ILE A 742 -26.95 -10.05 -19.81
N PHE A 743 -28.11 -9.99 -20.46
CA PHE A 743 -28.25 -9.46 -21.82
C PHE A 743 -27.70 -8.03 -21.96
N HIS A 744 -28.09 -7.10 -21.06
CA HIS A 744 -27.62 -5.71 -21.13
C HIS A 744 -26.13 -5.58 -20.83
N SER A 745 -25.60 -6.37 -19.87
CA SER A 745 -24.16 -6.42 -19.58
C SER A 745 -23.35 -6.93 -20.78
N LEU A 746 -23.86 -7.94 -21.50
CA LEU A 746 -23.23 -8.46 -22.70
C LEU A 746 -23.27 -7.47 -23.86
N ASP A 747 -24.38 -6.76 -24.09
CA ASP A 747 -24.40 -5.73 -25.14
C ASP A 747 -23.46 -4.56 -24.78
N GLU A 748 -23.51 -4.00 -23.57
CA GLU A 748 -22.62 -2.88 -23.19
C GLU A 748 -21.13 -3.26 -23.26
N ASN A 749 -20.74 -4.40 -22.69
CA ASN A 749 -19.35 -4.88 -22.77
C ASN A 749 -18.95 -5.25 -24.20
N GLY A 750 -19.87 -5.83 -24.98
CA GLY A 750 -19.68 -6.10 -26.40
C GLY A 750 -19.38 -4.83 -27.21
N GLN A 751 -20.23 -3.80 -27.09
CA GLN A 751 -20.03 -2.50 -27.74
C GLN A 751 -18.77 -1.78 -27.22
N LYS A 752 -18.33 -2.03 -25.98
CA LYS A 752 -17.06 -1.51 -25.43
C LYS A 752 -15.84 -2.19 -26.04
N ILE A 753 -15.83 -3.53 -26.12
CA ILE A 753 -14.76 -4.30 -26.79
C ILE A 753 -14.68 -3.90 -28.27
N LEU A 754 -15.82 -3.87 -28.96
CA LEU A 754 -15.92 -3.66 -30.40
C LEU A 754 -15.36 -2.29 -30.85
N ARG A 755 -15.53 -1.23 -30.05
CA ARG A 755 -14.89 0.08 -30.28
C ARG A 755 -13.36 0.04 -30.31
N SER A 756 -12.73 -0.92 -29.62
CA SER A 756 -11.27 -1.12 -29.67
C SER A 756 -10.79 -2.03 -30.81
N LEU A 757 -11.73 -2.61 -31.56
CA LEU A 757 -11.52 -3.54 -32.67
C LEU A 757 -11.99 -2.95 -34.02
N GLU A 758 -12.22 -1.64 -34.08
CA GLU A 758 -12.74 -0.98 -35.29
C GLU A 758 -11.78 -1.18 -36.47
N GLY A 759 -12.31 -1.69 -37.59
CA GLY A 759 -11.54 -2.02 -38.79
C GLY A 759 -10.81 -3.37 -38.76
N SER A 760 -10.97 -4.22 -37.74
CA SER A 760 -10.41 -5.57 -37.71
C SER A 760 -11.43 -6.66 -38.07
N ASP A 761 -10.94 -7.81 -38.56
CA ASP A 761 -11.77 -8.99 -38.84
C ASP A 761 -12.41 -9.55 -37.55
N ASP A 762 -11.72 -9.47 -36.41
CA ASP A 762 -12.25 -9.87 -35.10
C ASP A 762 -13.42 -8.98 -34.67
N GLY A 763 -13.33 -7.66 -34.90
CA GLY A 763 -14.43 -6.72 -34.67
C GLY A 763 -15.64 -7.04 -35.55
N ALA A 764 -15.42 -7.38 -36.82
CA ALA A 764 -16.48 -7.79 -37.74
C ALA A 764 -17.11 -9.15 -37.38
N LEU A 765 -16.35 -10.07 -36.78
CA LEU A 765 -16.87 -11.33 -36.23
C LEU A 765 -17.68 -11.10 -34.95
N LEU A 766 -17.19 -10.24 -34.06
CA LEU A 766 -17.87 -9.87 -32.81
C LEU A 766 -19.20 -9.16 -33.08
N GLN A 767 -19.24 -8.21 -34.02
CA GLN A 767 -20.47 -7.54 -34.46
C GLN A 767 -21.55 -8.58 -34.83
N ARG A 768 -21.19 -9.56 -35.66
CA ARG A 768 -22.13 -10.62 -36.10
C ARG A 768 -22.62 -11.51 -34.96
N ARG A 769 -21.82 -11.75 -33.91
CA ARG A 769 -22.26 -12.49 -32.70
C ARG A 769 -23.27 -11.66 -31.90
N LEU A 770 -22.99 -10.36 -31.70
CA LEU A 770 -23.87 -9.44 -30.98
C LEU A 770 -25.19 -9.20 -31.74
N ASP A 771 -25.15 -8.96 -33.05
CA ASP A 771 -26.33 -8.80 -33.91
C ASP A 771 -27.24 -10.05 -33.84
N ASN A 772 -26.65 -11.25 -33.87
CA ASN A 772 -27.38 -12.51 -33.76
C ASN A 772 -28.03 -12.67 -32.37
N MET A 773 -27.28 -12.38 -31.29
CA MET A 773 -27.78 -12.41 -29.92
C MET A 773 -28.97 -11.45 -29.74
N ASN A 774 -28.81 -10.20 -30.17
CA ASN A 774 -29.80 -9.13 -30.04
C ASN A 774 -31.08 -9.44 -30.85
N PHE A 775 -30.94 -10.01 -32.05
CA PHE A 775 -32.08 -10.49 -32.84
C PHE A 775 -32.83 -11.65 -32.16
N ARG A 776 -32.11 -12.69 -31.73
CA ARG A 776 -32.69 -13.89 -31.09
C ARG A 776 -33.42 -13.56 -29.80
N TRP A 777 -32.82 -12.74 -28.94
CA TRP A 777 -33.43 -12.22 -27.71
C TRP A 777 -34.74 -11.48 -27.97
N SER A 778 -34.77 -10.62 -28.99
CA SER A 778 -35.98 -9.89 -29.40
C SER A 778 -37.11 -10.83 -29.85
N GLU A 779 -36.80 -11.80 -30.72
CA GLU A 779 -37.79 -12.78 -31.19
C GLU A 779 -38.26 -13.74 -30.07
N LEU A 780 -37.39 -14.13 -29.12
CA LEU A 780 -37.79 -14.92 -27.95
C LEU A 780 -38.82 -14.17 -27.08
N ARG A 781 -38.54 -12.90 -26.73
CA ARG A 781 -39.47 -12.07 -25.94
C ARG A 781 -40.81 -11.86 -26.65
N LYS A 782 -40.77 -11.66 -27.97
CA LYS A 782 -41.95 -11.56 -28.85
C LYS A 782 -42.74 -12.87 -28.91
N LYS A 783 -42.08 -14.04 -28.97
CA LYS A 783 -42.74 -15.35 -28.87
C LYS A 783 -43.42 -15.54 -27.51
N SER A 784 -42.74 -15.25 -26.40
CA SER A 784 -43.34 -15.30 -25.05
C SER A 784 -44.61 -14.44 -24.97
N LEU A 785 -44.56 -13.20 -25.47
CA LEU A 785 -45.70 -12.29 -25.49
C LEU A 785 -46.89 -12.81 -26.31
N ASN A 786 -46.62 -13.46 -27.44
CA ASN A 786 -47.65 -14.10 -28.27
C ASN A 786 -48.30 -15.31 -27.56
N ILE A 787 -47.47 -16.20 -26.98
CA ILE A 787 -47.95 -17.38 -26.23
C ILE A 787 -48.87 -16.95 -25.08
N ARG A 788 -48.44 -15.98 -24.26
CA ARG A 788 -49.26 -15.37 -23.20
C ARG A 788 -50.62 -14.90 -23.73
N SER A 789 -50.61 -14.16 -24.84
CA SER A 789 -51.83 -13.56 -25.42
C SER A 789 -52.83 -14.62 -25.92
N HIS A 790 -52.35 -15.75 -26.45
CA HIS A 790 -53.20 -16.88 -26.84
C HIS A 790 -53.76 -17.65 -25.63
N LEU A 791 -52.95 -17.90 -24.60
CA LEU A 791 -53.38 -18.61 -23.38
C LEU A 791 -54.39 -17.78 -22.58
N GLU A 792 -54.18 -16.47 -22.45
CA GLU A 792 -55.14 -15.55 -21.85
C GLU A 792 -56.48 -15.57 -22.60
N ALA A 793 -56.47 -15.50 -23.93
CA ALA A 793 -57.68 -15.54 -24.74
C ALA A 793 -58.48 -16.85 -24.61
N SER A 794 -57.79 -18.00 -24.45
CA SER A 794 -58.44 -19.29 -24.15
C SER A 794 -59.02 -19.34 -22.74
N SER A 795 -58.25 -18.94 -21.73
CA SER A 795 -58.68 -18.91 -20.33
C SER A 795 -59.95 -18.05 -20.13
N ASP A 796 -60.03 -16.93 -20.85
CA ASP A 796 -61.18 -16.02 -20.80
C ASP A 796 -62.43 -16.56 -21.53
N GLN A 797 -62.27 -17.44 -22.53
CA GLN A 797 -63.39 -18.20 -23.13
C GLN A 797 -63.93 -19.24 -22.14
N TRP A 798 -63.05 -19.97 -21.46
CA TRP A 798 -63.42 -20.94 -20.42
C TRP A 798 -64.13 -20.27 -19.24
N ARG A 799 -63.65 -19.11 -18.79
CA ARG A 799 -64.31 -18.28 -17.76
C ARG A 799 -65.74 -17.91 -18.15
N ARG A 800 -65.98 -17.50 -19.40
CA ARG A 800 -67.31 -17.14 -19.92
C ARG A 800 -68.24 -18.36 -19.99
N LEU A 801 -67.76 -19.48 -20.53
CA LEU A 801 -68.54 -20.72 -20.61
C LEU A 801 -68.94 -21.23 -19.21
N HIS A 802 -68.03 -21.17 -18.23
CA HIS A 802 -68.33 -21.54 -16.85
C HIS A 802 -69.44 -20.67 -16.24
N LEU A 803 -69.40 -19.35 -16.44
CA LEU A 803 -70.44 -18.42 -15.98
C LEU A 803 -71.80 -18.75 -16.62
N SER A 804 -71.86 -18.93 -17.95
CA SER A 804 -73.12 -19.29 -18.62
C SER A 804 -73.67 -20.66 -18.21
N LEU A 805 -72.80 -21.61 -17.85
CA LEU A 805 -73.23 -22.90 -17.28
C LEU A 805 -73.74 -22.75 -15.84
N GLN A 806 -73.16 -21.87 -15.02
CA GLN A 806 -73.69 -21.55 -13.69
C GLN A 806 -75.07 -20.86 -13.77
N GLU A 807 -75.23 -19.91 -14.70
CA GLU A 807 -76.51 -19.24 -14.98
C GLU A 807 -77.58 -20.26 -15.42
N LEU A 808 -77.22 -21.17 -16.33
CA LEU A 808 -78.13 -22.22 -16.81
C LEU A 808 -78.46 -23.26 -15.72
N LEU A 809 -77.53 -23.62 -14.85
CA LEU A 809 -77.79 -24.50 -13.70
C LEU A 809 -78.72 -23.84 -12.67
N ALA A 810 -78.51 -22.56 -12.35
CA ALA A 810 -79.40 -21.80 -11.47
C ALA A 810 -80.81 -21.65 -12.08
N TRP A 811 -80.91 -21.44 -13.40
CA TRP A 811 -82.19 -21.42 -14.11
C TRP A 811 -82.87 -22.79 -14.10
N LEU A 812 -82.13 -23.89 -14.33
CA LEU A 812 -82.67 -25.25 -14.26
C LEU A 812 -83.21 -25.59 -12.87
N GLN A 813 -82.48 -25.25 -11.81
CA GLN A 813 -82.94 -25.42 -10.42
C GLN A 813 -84.25 -24.66 -10.16
N LEU A 814 -84.31 -23.38 -10.58
CA LEU A 814 -85.52 -22.56 -10.47
C LEU A 814 -86.69 -23.16 -11.26
N LYS A 815 -86.46 -23.74 -12.45
CA LYS A 815 -87.51 -24.42 -13.23
C LYS A 815 -87.91 -25.78 -12.69
N GLU A 816 -87.01 -26.52 -12.05
CA GLU A 816 -87.33 -27.76 -11.35
C GLU A 816 -88.22 -27.47 -10.12
N ASP A 817 -87.96 -26.37 -9.42
CA ASP A 817 -88.75 -25.93 -8.26
C ASP A 817 -90.09 -25.28 -8.65
N GLU A 818 -90.19 -24.63 -9.82
CA GLU A 818 -91.48 -24.28 -10.44
C GLU A 818 -92.29 -25.53 -10.79
N LEU A 819 -91.65 -26.56 -11.39
CA LEU A 819 -92.31 -27.82 -11.77
C LEU A 819 -92.84 -28.58 -10.56
N LYS A 820 -92.08 -28.65 -9.46
CA LYS A 820 -92.51 -29.27 -8.19
C LYS A 820 -93.72 -28.58 -7.55
N GLN A 821 -94.01 -27.33 -7.93
CA GLN A 821 -95.17 -26.57 -7.44
C GLN A 821 -96.42 -26.75 -8.33
N GLN A 822 -96.31 -27.42 -9.49
CA GLN A 822 -97.47 -27.71 -10.33
C GLN A 822 -98.16 -29.02 -9.91
N ALA A 823 -99.50 -29.02 -9.92
CA ALA A 823 -100.29 -30.20 -9.59
C ALA A 823 -100.16 -31.28 -10.69
N PRO A 824 -100.18 -32.58 -10.33
CA PRO A 824 -100.01 -33.66 -11.29
C PRO A 824 -101.16 -33.69 -12.31
N ILE A 825 -100.81 -33.71 -13.59
CA ILE A 825 -101.76 -33.93 -14.69
C ILE A 825 -102.13 -35.42 -14.68
N GLY A 826 -103.40 -35.71 -14.41
CA GLY A 826 -103.94 -37.08 -14.48
C GLY A 826 -103.95 -37.59 -15.93
N GLY A 827 -103.72 -38.90 -16.09
CA GLY A 827 -103.91 -39.60 -17.36
C GLY A 827 -105.15 -40.49 -17.34
N ASP A 828 -105.30 -41.25 -18.43
CA ASP A 828 -105.88 -42.60 -18.48
C ASP A 828 -104.80 -43.53 -19.08
#